data_AF-A0A8B6GAS4-F1
#
_entry.id   AF-A0A8B6GAS4-F1
#
_cell.length_a   1.000
_cell.length_b   1.000
_cell.length_c   1.000
_cell.angle_alpha   90.00
_cell.angle_beta   90.00
_cell.angle_gamma   90.00
#
_symmetry.space_group_name_H-M   'P 1'
#
loop_
_entity.id
_entity.type
_entity.pdbx_description
1 polymer ?
#
loop_
_entity_poly.entity_id
_entity_poly.type
_entity_poly.pdbx_seq_one_letter_code
_entity_poly.pdbx_strand_id
1 'polypeptide(L)'
;MRARAKQTISSIFFIVVLVVVFYTFYFDKPTFLKSDYSKGQSQISSEIGLLTAENTVGKVITRNKKGWTIDHKICHQNYDFVLAHLKDPPHTPIFVYTTEEDKWVSGSIIAHGAWEGGHVGTIHNYMKKFPQAVFLDIGANIGMFSISIAAHGYRVISIDCLQGNVMRLCASMKAAKLTNKMTVVYNALSHTHEKVSLGKYHGNVGGTYVKQGAHSHQKGTESVNSIFLDDLLEIYSFDQVVIKMDVETFEANVLKGGYKFFEQVKVEALLMEFVAHREKESGKFIADFLLSHGLEPNVADSVKNDYTKWGNEVLFLRKSKVAATVTTTLPTVVVENKSKITITSKNEAVGKVISYSGNKWTSDEKFCPTDTSRFVSTKLGRPYNVPMFVYTMKEDQWVSGRIIQGGIWEEDLVNKVLVQMDNFPNAVFIDIGSNIGVFSLAVASKGRTVISIDCLKGNVERLCNSIKSAGFDKRMTIVYNALSNERKNFSLGTYEGNVGGTYIKEPASGDSLISSILLDDLVPRFELKEVVVKMDVETHEANVLHGAKKFFDSVKVHYFLLEFVSHKGKPSGSFISNFFDSYGMEPILPSTSQLADTSTWPNEVAWRRKKEDNTKNEKKLTVRDTEKRNIPQTLDEFSHSKKITSDQETLGKVISRSSFVQQWTEANFSCQAKSNFVRANLNRDRNTPIYVYTQEEDKWVSGSIIRNGNWEGDLVQQIAVIFNEFPYATFLDIGANVGMFSLSLAKHGKRVIAFDCLKGNVERLCASMKANAGFENRMTIVYNALSNQREKVTLGTYSGNVGGTFVKKITSNTGNIDNTVDSILLDDILEIFKFDNKVIIKMDVETFELKILEGADKFFSTVEVEAILLEFVSHRGNKSGTDIIQFLEKHKLFPVLGPGMDRYDTNTWKKGEVMFRRKSS
;
A
#
# COMPACT_ATOMS: atom_id res chain seq x y z
N MET A 1 -61.81 -18.09 -45.51
CA MET A 1 -61.60 -17.62 -44.12
C MET A 1 -62.71 -18.18 -43.25
N ARG A 2 -62.39 -18.69 -42.04
CA ARG A 2 -63.22 -19.52 -41.12
C ARG A 2 -63.37 -21.00 -41.52
N ALA A 3 -62.32 -21.81 -41.32
CA ALA A 3 -62.43 -23.27 -41.07
C ALA A 3 -61.10 -23.97 -40.65
N ARG A 4 -60.06 -23.27 -40.17
CA ARG A 4 -58.84 -23.89 -39.62
C ARG A 4 -58.30 -23.09 -38.43
N ALA A 5 -59.01 -23.15 -37.30
CA ALA A 5 -58.58 -22.56 -36.03
C ALA A 5 -59.26 -23.20 -34.81
N LYS A 6 -59.44 -24.54 -34.81
CA LYS A 6 -60.04 -25.27 -33.67
C LYS A 6 -59.36 -26.63 -33.36
N GLN A 7 -58.09 -26.80 -33.71
CA GLN A 7 -57.37 -28.06 -33.43
C GLN A 7 -55.92 -27.85 -32.96
N THR A 8 -55.68 -26.85 -32.11
CA THR A 8 -54.35 -26.65 -31.47
C THR A 8 -54.44 -26.09 -30.04
N ILE A 9 -55.60 -26.24 -29.37
CA ILE A 9 -55.79 -25.81 -27.96
C ILE A 9 -56.01 -27.00 -27.00
N SER A 10 -56.18 -28.22 -27.52
CA SER A 10 -56.43 -29.39 -26.66
C SER A 10 -55.17 -30.17 -26.24
N SER A 11 -54.01 -29.91 -26.84
CA SER A 11 -52.75 -30.64 -26.52
C SER A 11 -51.86 -29.93 -25.50
N ILE A 12 -52.12 -28.65 -25.20
CA ILE A 12 -51.35 -27.87 -24.22
C ILE A 12 -51.95 -27.99 -22.80
N PHE A 13 -53.24 -28.30 -22.68
CA PHE A 13 -53.89 -28.46 -21.37
C PHE A 13 -53.60 -29.81 -20.70
N PHE A 14 -53.27 -30.85 -21.47
CA PHE A 14 -53.00 -32.20 -20.93
C PHE A 14 -51.56 -32.38 -20.41
N ILE A 15 -50.61 -31.56 -20.87
CA ILE A 15 -49.20 -31.62 -20.42
C ILE A 15 -49.01 -30.80 -19.13
N VAL A 16 -49.81 -29.77 -18.89
CA VAL A 16 -49.73 -28.95 -17.66
C VAL A 16 -50.34 -29.67 -16.45
N VAL A 17 -51.30 -30.57 -16.64
CA VAL A 17 -51.94 -31.31 -15.53
C VAL A 17 -51.11 -32.52 -15.06
N LEU A 18 -50.31 -33.14 -15.93
CA LEU A 18 -49.45 -34.28 -15.55
C LEU A 18 -48.19 -33.86 -14.77
N VAL A 19 -47.69 -32.64 -14.98
CA VAL A 19 -46.52 -32.11 -14.23
C VAL A 19 -46.89 -31.70 -12.80
N VAL A 20 -48.17 -31.38 -12.53
CA VAL A 20 -48.66 -31.02 -11.19
C VAL A 20 -48.95 -32.25 -10.31
N VAL A 21 -49.25 -33.42 -10.91
CA VAL A 21 -49.57 -34.65 -10.16
C VAL A 21 -48.32 -35.47 -9.79
N PHE A 22 -47.19 -35.33 -10.50
CA PHE A 22 -45.94 -36.01 -10.13
C PHE A 22 -45.13 -35.30 -9.03
N TYR A 23 -45.37 -34.01 -8.80
CA TYR A 23 -44.64 -33.23 -7.78
C TYR A 23 -45.22 -33.37 -6.36
N THR A 24 -46.33 -34.09 -6.18
CA THR A 24 -47.05 -34.22 -4.90
C THR A 24 -46.79 -35.52 -4.13
N PHE A 25 -45.92 -36.42 -4.61
CA PHE A 25 -45.73 -37.75 -3.98
C PHE A 25 -44.32 -38.12 -3.50
N TYR A 26 -43.36 -37.20 -3.48
CA TYR A 26 -42.05 -37.46 -2.88
C TYR A 26 -41.62 -36.25 -2.05
N PHE A 27 -42.04 -36.21 -0.79
CA PHE A 27 -41.26 -35.71 0.35
C PHE A 27 -42.02 -36.03 1.64
N ASP A 28 -41.42 -36.88 2.47
CA ASP A 28 -41.93 -37.26 3.78
C ASP A 28 -42.13 -36.05 4.69
N LYS A 29 -43.30 -36.00 5.34
CA LYS A 29 -43.64 -35.02 6.37
C LYS A 29 -42.86 -35.33 7.66
N PRO A 30 -42.17 -34.37 8.29
CA PRO A 30 -41.81 -34.52 9.68
C PRO A 30 -43.08 -34.39 10.55
N THR A 31 -43.30 -35.41 11.37
CA THR A 31 -44.35 -35.51 12.40
C THR A 31 -44.35 -34.31 13.34
N PHE A 32 -45.52 -33.66 13.44
CA PHE A 32 -45.81 -32.65 14.46
C PHE A 32 -46.02 -33.30 15.83
N LEU A 33 -45.09 -33.08 16.75
CA LEU A 33 -45.35 -33.25 18.18
C LEU A 33 -45.86 -31.91 18.74
N LYS A 34 -47.17 -31.83 18.98
CA LYS A 34 -47.74 -30.84 19.92
C LYS A 34 -47.45 -31.33 21.33
N SER A 35 -46.67 -30.58 22.10
CA SER A 35 -46.68 -30.69 23.56
C SER A 35 -47.37 -29.45 24.14
N ASP A 36 -48.53 -29.70 24.75
CA ASP A 36 -49.23 -28.76 25.62
C ASP A 36 -48.32 -28.29 26.75
N TYR A 37 -48.10 -26.98 26.88
CA TYR A 37 -47.85 -26.34 28.17
C TYR A 37 -48.36 -24.89 28.12
N SER A 38 -49.63 -24.72 28.50
CA SER A 38 -50.15 -23.46 29.01
C SER A 38 -50.18 -23.53 30.54
N LYS A 39 -49.76 -22.43 31.17
CA LYS A 39 -49.79 -22.06 32.61
C LYS A 39 -48.41 -21.92 33.24
N GLY A 40 -48.08 -20.66 33.52
CA GLY A 40 -46.88 -20.26 34.25
C GLY A 40 -46.43 -18.84 33.90
N GLN A 41 -47.32 -17.85 34.02
CA GLN A 41 -46.89 -16.46 34.14
C GLN A 41 -46.18 -16.32 35.51
N SER A 42 -44.86 -16.47 35.53
CA SER A 42 -44.04 -15.96 36.62
C SER A 42 -43.24 -14.77 36.08
N GLN A 43 -43.40 -13.62 36.73
CA GLN A 43 -42.50 -12.48 36.58
C GLN A 43 -41.06 -12.97 36.76
N ILE A 44 -40.28 -13.01 35.68
CA ILE A 44 -38.83 -13.18 35.79
C ILE A 44 -38.26 -11.76 35.81
N SER A 45 -38.05 -11.28 37.03
CA SER A 45 -37.20 -10.13 37.33
C SER A 45 -35.86 -10.32 36.63
N SER A 46 -35.34 -9.25 36.00
CA SER A 46 -33.94 -9.22 35.58
C SER A 46 -33.07 -9.34 36.83
N GLU A 47 -32.56 -10.53 37.09
CA GLU A 47 -31.56 -10.72 38.14
C GLU A 47 -30.30 -9.95 37.74
N ILE A 48 -30.05 -8.86 38.45
CA ILE A 48 -28.75 -8.16 38.46
C ILE A 48 -27.83 -8.96 39.40
N GLY A 49 -27.54 -10.21 39.02
CA GLY A 49 -26.49 -11.02 39.62
C GLY A 49 -25.18 -10.80 38.86
N LEU A 50 -24.03 -10.96 39.52
CA LEU A 50 -22.74 -11.01 38.80
C LEU A 50 -22.78 -12.13 37.75
N LEU A 51 -22.80 -11.76 36.47
CA LEU A 51 -22.70 -12.72 35.37
C LEU A 51 -21.31 -13.36 35.37
N THR A 52 -21.27 -14.66 35.08
CA THR A 52 -20.04 -15.47 35.04
C THR A 52 -19.97 -16.19 33.70
N ALA A 53 -18.77 -16.55 33.25
CA ALA A 53 -18.60 -17.29 32.00
C ALA A 53 -19.46 -18.57 31.89
N GLU A 54 -19.79 -19.22 33.00
CA GLU A 54 -20.61 -20.43 33.03
C GLU A 54 -22.11 -20.14 32.89
N ASN A 55 -22.60 -19.09 33.55
CA ASN A 55 -24.03 -18.78 33.59
C ASN A 55 -24.54 -18.10 32.30
N THR A 56 -23.65 -17.78 31.37
CA THR A 56 -23.99 -17.14 30.08
C THR A 56 -24.16 -18.12 28.92
N VAL A 57 -23.68 -19.37 29.05
CA VAL A 57 -23.73 -20.37 27.98
C VAL A 57 -25.17 -20.69 27.59
N GLY A 58 -25.45 -20.69 26.28
CA GLY A 58 -26.75 -20.93 25.68
C GLY A 58 -27.70 -19.75 25.73
N LYS A 59 -27.22 -18.57 26.15
CA LYS A 59 -28.03 -17.37 26.37
C LYS A 59 -27.57 -16.22 25.47
N VAL A 60 -28.46 -15.25 25.31
CA VAL A 60 -28.10 -13.93 24.79
C VAL A 60 -27.88 -12.99 25.97
N ILE A 61 -26.74 -12.32 25.99
CA ILE A 61 -26.39 -11.31 26.99
C ILE A 61 -26.29 -9.94 26.33
N THR A 62 -26.56 -8.89 27.09
CA THR A 62 -26.39 -7.51 26.66
C THR A 62 -25.88 -6.66 27.81
N ARG A 63 -25.00 -5.71 27.52
CA ARG A 63 -24.51 -4.72 28.47
C ARG A 63 -25.09 -3.36 28.16
N ASN A 64 -25.47 -2.64 29.23
CA ASN A 64 -25.89 -1.26 29.17
C ASN A 64 -25.24 -0.48 30.33
N LYS A 65 -25.65 0.78 30.54
CA LYS A 65 -25.09 1.63 31.62
C LYS A 65 -25.22 1.04 33.03
N LYS A 66 -26.12 0.08 33.26
CA LYS A 66 -26.32 -0.62 34.54
C LYS A 66 -25.50 -1.91 34.68
N GLY A 67 -24.70 -2.25 33.67
CA GLY A 67 -23.91 -3.48 33.62
C GLY A 67 -24.52 -4.53 32.69
N TRP A 68 -24.04 -5.77 32.84
CA TRP A 68 -24.43 -6.92 32.05
C TRP A 68 -25.76 -7.52 32.50
N THR A 69 -26.55 -8.00 31.55
CA THR A 69 -27.84 -8.68 31.80
C THR A 69 -28.06 -9.79 30.78
N ILE A 70 -28.82 -10.83 31.15
CA ILE A 70 -29.31 -11.83 30.19
C ILE A 70 -30.59 -11.29 29.54
N ASP A 71 -30.62 -11.24 28.21
CA ASP A 71 -31.84 -10.96 27.46
C ASP A 71 -32.61 -12.27 27.24
N HIS A 72 -33.50 -12.57 28.18
CA HIS A 72 -34.39 -13.73 28.04
C HIS A 72 -35.38 -13.53 26.86
N LYS A 73 -35.78 -12.30 26.54
CA LYS A 73 -36.89 -12.06 25.59
C LYS A 73 -36.49 -12.32 24.14
N ILE A 74 -35.25 -11.99 23.77
CA ILE A 74 -34.77 -12.09 22.37
C ILE A 74 -34.59 -13.53 21.89
N CYS A 75 -34.37 -14.47 22.81
CA CYS A 75 -34.22 -15.89 22.50
C CYS A 75 -35.53 -16.69 22.57
N HIS A 76 -36.64 -16.09 22.97
CA HIS A 76 -37.86 -16.80 23.39
C HIS A 76 -39.08 -16.56 22.49
N GLN A 77 -38.95 -15.93 21.32
CA GLN A 77 -40.11 -15.75 20.45
C GLN A 77 -40.19 -16.92 19.45
N ASN A 78 -41.41 -17.42 19.21
CA ASN A 78 -41.71 -18.33 18.12
C ASN A 78 -41.61 -17.52 16.81
N TYR A 79 -40.43 -17.54 16.20
CA TYR A 79 -40.16 -16.82 14.96
C TYR A 79 -40.49 -17.70 13.75
N ASP A 80 -41.16 -17.12 12.75
CA ASP A 80 -41.35 -17.73 11.43
C ASP A 80 -40.15 -17.39 10.53
N PHE A 81 -38.98 -17.94 10.88
CA PHE A 81 -37.75 -17.73 10.11
C PHE A 81 -37.57 -18.80 9.05
N VAL A 82 -36.89 -18.43 7.95
CA VAL A 82 -36.52 -19.37 6.90
C VAL A 82 -35.45 -20.31 7.44
N LEU A 83 -35.76 -21.61 7.48
CA LEU A 83 -34.80 -22.65 7.83
C LEU A 83 -34.00 -23.08 6.59
N ALA A 84 -32.69 -22.94 6.66
CA ALA A 84 -31.73 -23.50 5.71
C ALA A 84 -30.82 -24.52 6.43
N HIS A 85 -29.94 -25.16 5.66
CA HIS A 85 -28.99 -26.14 6.20
C HIS A 85 -27.59 -25.84 5.69
N LEU A 86 -26.62 -25.90 6.59
CA LEU A 86 -25.22 -25.76 6.23
C LEU A 86 -24.75 -26.98 5.45
N LYS A 87 -23.85 -26.71 4.51
CA LYS A 87 -23.12 -27.73 3.75
C LYS A 87 -22.02 -28.38 4.61
N ASP A 88 -21.42 -27.62 5.53
CA ASP A 88 -20.36 -28.10 6.43
C ASP A 88 -20.44 -27.42 7.83
N PRO A 89 -20.71 -28.17 8.92
CA PRO A 89 -21.06 -29.59 8.91
C PRO A 89 -22.39 -29.83 8.18
N PRO A 90 -22.51 -30.94 7.42
CA PRO A 90 -23.68 -31.20 6.60
C PRO A 90 -24.94 -31.32 7.45
N HIS A 91 -26.04 -30.74 6.94
CA HIS A 91 -27.36 -30.77 7.57
C HIS A 91 -27.46 -30.04 8.91
N THR A 92 -26.52 -29.14 9.23
CA THR A 92 -26.65 -28.29 10.43
C THR A 92 -27.71 -27.22 10.17
N PRO A 93 -28.80 -27.14 10.96
CA PRO A 93 -29.87 -26.17 10.73
C PRO A 93 -29.39 -24.74 11.04
N ILE A 94 -29.75 -23.80 10.18
CA ILE A 94 -29.49 -22.37 10.35
C ILE A 94 -30.71 -21.56 9.88
N PHE A 95 -31.11 -20.58 10.68
CA PHE A 95 -32.20 -19.67 10.34
C PHE A 95 -31.65 -18.41 9.67
N VAL A 96 -32.23 -18.07 8.52
CA VAL A 96 -31.75 -17.01 7.64
C VAL A 96 -32.88 -16.04 7.27
N TYR A 97 -32.57 -14.96 6.56
CA TYR A 97 -33.58 -14.08 5.97
C TYR A 97 -34.14 -14.65 4.68
N THR A 98 -35.27 -14.10 4.21
CA THR A 98 -35.72 -14.38 2.85
C THR A 98 -34.74 -13.78 1.83
N THR A 99 -34.72 -14.31 0.59
CA THR A 99 -33.88 -13.78 -0.49
C THR A 99 -34.26 -12.37 -0.92
N GLU A 100 -35.47 -11.91 -0.58
CA GLU A 100 -35.92 -10.53 -0.78
C GLU A 100 -35.29 -9.57 0.23
N GLU A 101 -35.22 -9.99 1.50
CA GLU A 101 -34.63 -9.20 2.57
C GLU A 101 -33.10 -9.18 2.50
N ASP A 102 -32.48 -10.32 2.18
CA ASP A 102 -31.03 -10.49 2.05
C ASP A 102 -30.68 -11.47 0.93
N LYS A 103 -30.31 -10.90 -0.23
CA LYS A 103 -29.98 -11.70 -1.41
C LYS A 103 -28.57 -12.30 -1.37
N TRP A 104 -27.70 -11.78 -0.51
CA TRP A 104 -26.27 -12.10 -0.51
C TRP A 104 -25.97 -13.26 0.43
N VAL A 105 -25.98 -13.01 1.75
CA VAL A 105 -25.58 -14.02 2.73
C VAL A 105 -26.66 -15.10 2.83
N SER A 106 -27.89 -14.69 3.15
CA SER A 106 -29.04 -15.60 3.26
C SER A 106 -29.32 -16.30 1.94
N GLY A 107 -29.31 -15.57 0.81
CA GLY A 107 -29.47 -16.16 -0.52
C GLY A 107 -28.43 -17.22 -0.86
N SER A 108 -27.15 -16.99 -0.55
CA SER A 108 -26.10 -17.99 -0.77
C SER A 108 -26.26 -19.20 0.16
N ILE A 109 -26.61 -19.00 1.43
CA ILE A 109 -26.84 -20.11 2.37
C ILE A 109 -28.03 -20.96 1.93
N ILE A 110 -29.12 -20.34 1.45
CA ILE A 110 -30.28 -21.07 0.91
C ILE A 110 -29.88 -21.89 -0.33
N ALA A 111 -29.15 -21.28 -1.28
CA ALA A 111 -28.82 -21.91 -2.54
C ALA A 111 -27.71 -22.97 -2.43
N HIS A 112 -26.72 -22.75 -1.57
CA HIS A 112 -25.47 -23.51 -1.56
C HIS A 112 -25.13 -24.11 -0.19
N GLY A 113 -25.88 -23.77 0.86
CA GLY A 113 -25.57 -24.15 2.24
C GLY A 113 -24.30 -23.50 2.80
N ALA A 114 -23.79 -22.44 2.15
CA ALA A 114 -22.55 -21.79 2.56
C ALA A 114 -22.49 -20.32 2.12
N TRP A 115 -21.81 -19.52 2.93
CA TRP A 115 -21.27 -18.20 2.59
C TRP A 115 -19.80 -18.19 3.02
N GLU A 116 -18.91 -17.63 2.19
CA GLU A 116 -17.47 -17.56 2.49
C GLU A 116 -16.83 -18.89 2.94
N GLY A 117 -17.23 -20.01 2.34
CA GLY A 117 -16.80 -21.34 2.77
C GLY A 117 -15.29 -21.55 2.89
N GLY A 118 -14.48 -20.84 2.07
CA GLY A 118 -13.03 -20.84 2.18
C GLY A 118 -12.49 -20.19 3.47
N HIS A 119 -13.12 -19.10 3.93
CA HIS A 119 -12.77 -18.44 5.19
C HIS A 119 -13.26 -19.24 6.40
N VAL A 120 -14.47 -19.83 6.32
CA VAL A 120 -14.97 -20.76 7.35
C VAL A 120 -14.01 -21.95 7.51
N GLY A 121 -13.57 -22.55 6.40
CA GLY A 121 -12.57 -23.62 6.41
C GLY A 121 -11.22 -23.17 6.99
N THR A 122 -10.81 -21.93 6.73
CA THR A 122 -9.59 -21.36 7.31
C THR A 122 -9.67 -21.26 8.84
N ILE A 123 -10.75 -20.71 9.38
CA ILE A 123 -10.99 -20.65 10.83
C ILE A 123 -11.01 -22.06 11.43
N HIS A 124 -11.72 -22.99 10.80
CA HIS A 124 -11.80 -24.37 11.27
C HIS A 124 -10.41 -25.04 11.38
N ASN A 125 -9.50 -24.78 10.44
CA ASN A 125 -8.12 -25.28 10.51
C ASN A 125 -7.35 -24.73 11.73
N TYR A 126 -7.57 -23.46 12.09
CA TYR A 126 -6.94 -22.88 13.30
C TYR A 126 -7.59 -23.39 14.59
N MET A 127 -8.91 -23.61 14.61
CA MET A 127 -9.58 -24.25 15.73
C MET A 127 -9.08 -25.69 15.95
N LYS A 128 -8.77 -26.43 14.89
CA LYS A 128 -8.11 -27.74 15.00
C LYS A 128 -6.71 -27.64 15.60
N LYS A 129 -5.95 -26.60 15.24
CA LYS A 129 -4.61 -26.35 15.77
C LYS A 129 -4.62 -25.92 17.24
N PHE A 130 -5.66 -25.19 17.65
CA PHE A 130 -5.83 -24.67 19.01
C PHE A 130 -7.16 -25.16 19.62
N PRO A 131 -7.27 -26.45 19.96
CA PRO A 131 -8.55 -27.05 20.32
C PRO A 131 -9.17 -26.53 21.62
N GLN A 132 -8.36 -25.86 22.47
CA GLN A 132 -8.81 -25.23 23.71
C GLN A 132 -9.17 -23.75 23.53
N ALA A 133 -8.92 -23.16 22.35
CA ALA A 133 -9.23 -21.76 22.11
C ALA A 133 -10.76 -21.55 22.07
N VAL A 134 -11.20 -20.40 22.56
CA VAL A 134 -12.57 -19.92 22.34
C VAL A 134 -12.62 -19.18 21.00
N PHE A 135 -13.61 -19.50 20.16
CA PHE A 135 -13.82 -18.76 18.92
C PHE A 135 -14.69 -17.52 19.19
N LEU A 136 -14.18 -16.34 18.87
CA LEU A 136 -14.92 -15.08 18.90
C LEU A 136 -15.35 -14.70 17.49
N ASP A 137 -16.65 -14.61 17.26
CA ASP A 137 -17.23 -14.14 16.01
C ASP A 137 -17.77 -12.72 16.20
N ILE A 138 -17.00 -11.72 15.79
CA ILE A 138 -17.29 -10.30 15.93
C ILE A 138 -17.93 -9.80 14.64
N GLY A 139 -19.18 -9.35 14.73
CA GLY A 139 -20.04 -9.13 13.57
C GLY A 139 -20.52 -10.45 12.98
N ALA A 140 -21.13 -11.26 13.85
CA ALA A 140 -21.52 -12.64 13.53
C ALA A 140 -22.63 -12.74 12.48
N ASN A 141 -23.38 -11.65 12.24
CA ASN A 141 -24.55 -11.62 11.36
C ASN A 141 -25.51 -12.76 11.75
N ILE A 142 -26.04 -13.52 10.79
CA ILE A 142 -26.92 -14.68 11.04
C ILE A 142 -26.17 -15.96 11.47
N GLY A 143 -24.83 -15.94 11.57
CA GLY A 143 -24.06 -17.00 12.23
C GLY A 143 -23.47 -18.08 11.36
N MET A 144 -23.11 -17.79 10.10
CA MET A 144 -22.44 -18.76 9.23
C MET A 144 -21.18 -19.33 9.91
N PHE A 145 -20.30 -18.48 10.43
CA PHE A 145 -19.11 -18.91 11.16
C PHE A 145 -19.48 -19.50 12.52
N SER A 146 -20.28 -18.80 13.33
CA SER A 146 -20.70 -19.25 14.66
C SER A 146 -21.26 -20.68 14.69
N ILE A 147 -22.26 -20.97 13.86
CA ILE A 147 -23.00 -22.24 13.87
C ILE A 147 -22.11 -23.35 13.32
N SER A 148 -21.34 -23.07 12.26
CA SER A 148 -20.41 -24.06 11.69
C SER A 148 -19.32 -24.45 12.68
N ILE A 149 -18.67 -23.49 13.35
CA ILE A 149 -17.59 -23.78 14.31
C ILE A 149 -18.12 -24.43 15.59
N ALA A 150 -19.26 -24.00 16.12
CA ALA A 150 -19.86 -24.63 17.29
C ALA A 150 -20.34 -26.06 17.01
N ALA A 151 -20.87 -26.34 15.82
CA ALA A 151 -21.28 -27.69 15.41
C ALA A 151 -20.10 -28.66 15.26
N HIS A 152 -18.89 -28.14 15.04
CA HIS A 152 -17.63 -28.90 15.14
C HIS A 152 -17.14 -29.10 16.59
N GLY A 153 -17.91 -28.67 17.59
CA GLY A 153 -17.68 -28.97 19.01
C GLY A 153 -16.90 -27.90 19.78
N TYR A 154 -16.54 -26.79 19.14
CA TYR A 154 -15.78 -25.70 19.78
C TYR A 154 -16.68 -24.75 20.58
N ARG A 155 -16.11 -24.08 21.58
CA ARG A 155 -16.81 -23.02 22.33
C ARG A 155 -16.78 -21.72 21.51
N VAL A 156 -17.93 -21.07 21.37
CA VAL A 156 -18.11 -19.87 20.55
C VAL A 156 -18.74 -18.74 21.35
N ILE A 157 -18.23 -17.53 21.20
CA ILE A 157 -18.90 -16.30 21.63
C ILE A 157 -19.13 -15.46 20.39
N SER A 158 -20.40 -15.17 20.09
CA SER A 158 -20.78 -14.41 18.90
C SER A 158 -21.32 -13.05 19.30
N ILE A 159 -20.88 -11.99 18.62
CA ILE A 159 -21.27 -10.62 18.91
C ILE A 159 -21.91 -10.02 17.66
N ASP A 160 -23.15 -9.54 17.80
CA ASP A 160 -23.84 -8.82 16.73
C ASP A 160 -24.73 -7.72 17.33
N CYS A 161 -24.96 -6.68 16.54
CA CYS A 161 -25.61 -5.45 16.98
C CYS A 161 -27.02 -5.26 16.40
N LEU A 162 -27.44 -6.09 15.44
CA LEU A 162 -28.80 -6.10 14.91
C LEU A 162 -29.67 -7.12 15.62
N GLN A 163 -30.85 -6.68 16.08
CA GLN A 163 -31.77 -7.55 16.79
C GLN A 163 -32.19 -8.73 15.91
N GLY A 164 -32.46 -8.48 14.63
CA GLY A 164 -32.85 -9.48 13.64
C GLY A 164 -31.84 -10.61 13.46
N ASN A 165 -30.55 -10.27 13.49
CA ASN A 165 -29.44 -11.22 13.39
C ASN A 165 -29.32 -12.05 14.66
N VAL A 166 -29.31 -11.39 15.83
CA VAL A 166 -29.22 -12.05 17.14
C VAL A 166 -30.37 -13.04 17.38
N MET A 167 -31.59 -12.69 16.97
CA MET A 167 -32.75 -13.59 17.06
C MET A 167 -32.56 -14.86 16.21
N ARG A 168 -32.08 -14.71 14.97
CA ARG A 168 -31.78 -15.85 14.07
C ARG A 168 -30.61 -16.68 14.58
N LEU A 169 -29.57 -16.03 15.09
CA LEU A 169 -28.42 -16.69 15.69
C LEU A 169 -28.84 -17.55 16.88
N CYS A 170 -29.68 -17.01 17.77
CA CYS A 170 -30.20 -17.76 18.90
C CYS A 170 -31.11 -18.93 18.47
N ALA A 171 -32.01 -18.69 17.51
CA ALA A 171 -32.87 -19.74 16.97
C ALA A 171 -32.04 -20.88 16.34
N SER A 172 -30.98 -20.52 15.61
CA SER A 172 -30.06 -21.47 14.96
C SER A 172 -29.27 -22.28 15.99
N MET A 173 -28.73 -21.61 17.00
CA MET A 173 -28.05 -22.25 18.15
C MET A 173 -28.95 -23.29 18.82
N LYS A 174 -30.24 -22.99 19.01
CA LYS A 174 -31.21 -23.94 19.60
C LYS A 174 -31.55 -25.08 18.66
N ALA A 175 -31.87 -24.79 17.40
CA ALA A 175 -32.23 -25.82 16.41
C ALA A 175 -31.08 -26.79 16.15
N ALA A 176 -29.85 -26.28 16.10
CA ALA A 176 -28.64 -27.08 15.93
C ALA A 176 -28.17 -27.77 17.24
N LYS A 177 -28.88 -27.57 18.36
CA LYS A 177 -28.55 -28.12 19.69
C LYS A 177 -27.16 -27.71 20.20
N LEU A 178 -26.78 -26.47 19.95
CA LEU A 178 -25.47 -25.88 20.28
C LEU A 178 -25.49 -25.00 21.54
N THR A 179 -26.57 -25.03 22.30
CA THR A 179 -26.76 -24.18 23.49
C THR A 179 -25.71 -24.41 24.57
N ASN A 180 -25.05 -25.58 24.62
CA ASN A 180 -23.94 -25.85 25.55
C ASN A 180 -22.58 -25.37 25.04
N LYS A 181 -22.50 -24.79 23.84
CA LYS A 181 -21.24 -24.37 23.20
C LYS A 181 -21.18 -22.89 22.90
N MET A 182 -22.30 -22.19 22.90
CA MET A 182 -22.39 -20.84 22.36
C MET A 182 -22.93 -19.84 23.38
N THR A 183 -22.38 -18.62 23.38
CA THR A 183 -22.99 -17.44 23.98
C THR A 183 -23.15 -16.36 22.92
N VAL A 184 -24.25 -15.61 22.95
CA VAL A 184 -24.50 -14.51 22.03
C VAL A 184 -24.49 -13.18 22.77
N VAL A 185 -23.78 -12.19 22.27
CA VAL A 185 -23.67 -10.83 22.83
C VAL A 185 -24.43 -9.87 21.91
N TYR A 186 -25.49 -9.26 22.43
CA TYR A 186 -26.30 -8.29 21.71
C TYR A 186 -25.86 -6.87 22.03
N ASN A 187 -24.80 -6.42 21.35
CA ASN A 187 -24.21 -5.09 21.48
C ASN A 187 -23.43 -4.74 20.21
N ALA A 188 -23.28 -3.43 19.93
CA ALA A 188 -22.24 -2.97 19.01
C ALA A 188 -20.88 -2.94 19.72
N LEU A 189 -19.77 -3.10 18.99
CA LEU A 189 -18.42 -2.88 19.53
C LEU A 189 -17.86 -1.55 19.01
N SER A 190 -17.24 -0.77 19.90
CA SER A 190 -16.59 0.51 19.58
C SER A 190 -15.56 0.87 20.65
N HIS A 191 -15.02 2.10 20.59
CA HIS A 191 -14.17 2.73 21.61
C HIS A 191 -14.94 3.74 22.47
N THR A 192 -16.28 3.80 22.32
CA THR A 192 -17.19 4.64 23.11
C THR A 192 -18.34 3.81 23.69
N HIS A 193 -18.78 4.11 24.92
CA HIS A 193 -20.02 3.59 25.50
C HIS A 193 -21.16 4.55 25.19
N GLU A 194 -21.91 4.28 24.12
CA GLU A 194 -23.01 5.12 23.71
C GLU A 194 -24.17 4.31 23.16
N LYS A 195 -25.30 4.98 22.96
CA LYS A 195 -26.45 4.37 22.28
C LYS A 195 -26.37 4.77 20.82
N VAL A 196 -26.16 3.80 19.94
CA VAL A 196 -26.02 4.02 18.50
C VAL A 196 -27.32 3.70 17.77
N SER A 197 -27.55 4.39 16.66
CA SER A 197 -28.66 4.12 15.74
C SER A 197 -28.12 3.48 14.47
N LEU A 198 -28.66 2.33 14.10
CA LEU A 198 -28.20 1.49 13.00
C LEU A 198 -29.20 1.48 11.84
N GLY A 199 -28.66 1.48 10.62
CA GLY A 199 -29.38 1.24 9.38
C GLY A 199 -28.80 0.04 8.62
N LYS A 200 -29.56 -0.46 7.65
CA LYS A 200 -29.17 -1.57 6.76
C LYS A 200 -29.54 -1.23 5.32
N TYR A 201 -28.78 -1.73 4.35
CA TYR A 201 -29.11 -1.55 2.93
C TYR A 201 -30.27 -2.46 2.50
N HIS A 202 -31.09 -1.98 1.56
CA HIS A 202 -32.19 -2.78 1.03
C HIS A 202 -31.65 -4.00 0.26
N GLY A 203 -32.09 -5.20 0.62
CA GLY A 203 -31.61 -6.46 0.03
C GLY A 203 -30.21 -6.90 0.48
N ASN A 204 -29.58 -6.19 1.43
CA ASN A 204 -28.30 -6.57 2.03
C ASN A 204 -28.33 -6.25 3.54
N VAL A 205 -28.72 -7.23 4.35
CA VAL A 205 -28.77 -7.06 5.82
C VAL A 205 -27.38 -7.03 6.44
N GLY A 206 -26.38 -7.67 5.81
CA GLY A 206 -24.99 -7.68 6.26
C GLY A 206 -24.37 -6.29 6.30
N GLY A 207 -24.60 -5.49 5.25
CA GLY A 207 -24.12 -4.10 5.10
C GLY A 207 -24.76 -3.11 6.09
N THR A 208 -24.45 -3.24 7.37
CA THR A 208 -24.95 -2.40 8.46
C THR A 208 -24.13 -1.13 8.59
N TYR A 209 -24.77 0.01 8.85
CA TYR A 209 -24.06 1.28 9.03
C TYR A 209 -24.66 2.14 10.14
N VAL A 210 -23.85 3.03 10.72
CA VAL A 210 -24.29 3.98 11.75
C VAL A 210 -25.00 5.17 11.10
N LYS A 211 -26.21 5.50 11.55
CA LYS A 211 -27.01 6.62 11.03
C LYS A 211 -26.88 7.85 11.94
N GLN A 212 -26.20 8.90 11.47
CA GLN A 212 -26.06 10.16 12.22
C GLN A 212 -27.38 10.96 12.25
N GLY A 213 -27.76 11.48 13.43
CA GLY A 213 -28.84 12.47 13.59
C GLY A 213 -30.28 11.93 13.67
N ALA A 214 -30.51 10.62 13.76
CA ALA A 214 -31.87 10.08 13.85
C ALA A 214 -32.39 10.04 15.30
N HIS A 215 -33.40 10.86 15.61
CA HIS A 215 -34.30 10.59 16.73
C HIS A 215 -35.03 9.25 16.47
N SER A 216 -35.21 8.45 17.52
CA SER A 216 -35.54 7.01 17.54
C SER A 216 -36.87 6.55 16.92
N HIS A 217 -37.45 7.29 15.97
CA HIS A 217 -38.78 7.04 15.42
C HIS A 217 -38.88 7.04 13.89
N GLN A 218 -37.77 6.97 13.16
CA GLN A 218 -37.81 6.72 11.71
C GLN A 218 -37.96 5.21 11.42
N LYS A 219 -38.88 4.86 10.52
CA LYS A 219 -39.19 3.47 10.11
C LYS A 219 -37.93 2.77 9.57
N GLY A 220 -37.53 1.65 10.17
CA GLY A 220 -36.35 0.87 9.75
C GLY A 220 -35.02 1.20 10.44
N THR A 221 -35.03 1.94 11.56
CA THR A 221 -33.83 2.25 12.36
C THR A 221 -33.85 1.45 13.67
N GLU A 222 -32.79 0.70 13.97
CA GLU A 222 -32.62 -0.02 15.24
C GLU A 222 -31.65 0.74 16.16
N SER A 223 -31.77 0.60 17.48
CA SER A 223 -30.89 1.28 18.42
C SER A 223 -30.36 0.32 19.48
N VAL A 224 -29.05 0.31 19.66
CA VAL A 224 -28.32 -0.64 20.51
C VAL A 224 -27.20 0.08 21.27
N ASN A 225 -26.77 -0.46 22.40
CA ASN A 225 -25.62 0.09 23.13
C ASN A 225 -24.32 -0.43 22.52
N SER A 226 -23.35 0.47 22.30
CA SER A 226 -21.97 0.10 22.03
C SER A 226 -21.21 -0.20 23.32
N ILE A 227 -20.31 -1.17 23.24
CA ILE A 227 -19.46 -1.63 24.32
C ILE A 227 -18.01 -1.76 23.85
N PHE A 228 -17.09 -1.86 24.79
CA PHE A 228 -15.69 -2.12 24.50
C PHE A 228 -15.48 -3.62 24.33
N LEU A 229 -14.48 -4.02 23.54
CA LEU A 229 -14.05 -5.42 23.54
C LEU A 229 -13.48 -5.80 24.92
N ASP A 230 -12.85 -4.85 25.61
CA ASP A 230 -12.36 -4.98 26.99
C ASP A 230 -13.47 -5.34 27.99
N ASP A 231 -14.73 -4.94 27.75
CA ASP A 231 -15.84 -5.22 28.67
C ASP A 231 -16.13 -6.73 28.78
N LEU A 232 -15.72 -7.54 27.79
CA LEU A 232 -15.86 -8.99 27.86
C LEU A 232 -15.01 -9.60 28.99
N LEU A 233 -13.92 -8.94 29.40
CA LEU A 233 -13.07 -9.37 30.50
C LEU A 233 -13.77 -9.27 31.87
N GLU A 234 -14.90 -8.57 31.95
CA GLU A 234 -15.73 -8.53 33.16
C GLU A 234 -16.43 -9.88 33.44
N ILE A 235 -16.66 -10.69 32.39
CA ILE A 235 -17.38 -11.98 32.47
C ILE A 235 -16.46 -13.17 32.21
N TYR A 236 -15.52 -13.02 31.27
CA TYR A 236 -14.72 -14.12 30.75
C TYR A 236 -13.24 -13.93 31.08
N SER A 237 -12.62 -15.02 31.53
CA SER A 237 -11.17 -15.16 31.54
C SER A 237 -10.78 -16.00 30.32
N PHE A 238 -10.09 -15.40 29.35
CA PHE A 238 -9.71 -16.05 28.12
C PHE A 238 -8.23 -16.45 28.16
N ASP A 239 -7.95 -17.75 28.07
CA ASP A 239 -6.57 -18.23 27.91
C ASP A 239 -6.10 -18.06 26.46
N GLN A 240 -6.88 -18.56 25.51
CA GLN A 240 -6.60 -18.53 24.07
C GLN A 240 -7.85 -18.24 23.27
N VAL A 241 -7.72 -17.43 22.23
CA VAL A 241 -8.84 -17.12 21.32
C VAL A 241 -8.43 -17.14 19.85
N VAL A 242 -9.38 -17.49 19.00
CA VAL A 242 -9.34 -17.29 17.55
C VAL A 242 -10.49 -16.35 17.19
N ILE A 243 -10.22 -15.32 16.39
CA ILE A 243 -11.18 -14.23 16.13
C ILE A 243 -11.53 -14.19 14.63
N LYS A 244 -12.80 -14.04 14.30
CA LYS A 244 -13.27 -13.44 13.05
C LYS A 244 -13.82 -12.05 13.38
N MET A 245 -13.44 -11.02 12.64
CA MET A 245 -13.90 -9.64 12.85
C MET A 245 -14.28 -9.00 11.54
N ASP A 246 -15.56 -8.69 11.37
CA ASP A 246 -16.04 -7.89 10.25
C ASP A 246 -17.31 -7.18 10.72
N VAL A 247 -17.18 -5.86 10.89
CA VAL A 247 -18.14 -4.95 11.53
C VAL A 247 -18.33 -3.69 10.71
N GLU A 248 -18.23 -3.82 9.38
CA GLU A 248 -18.60 -2.81 8.40
C GLU A 248 -17.89 -1.46 8.66
N THR A 249 -16.55 -1.48 8.60
CA THR A 249 -15.61 -0.33 8.72
C THR A 249 -15.26 0.14 10.14
N PHE A 250 -15.83 -0.50 11.17
CA PHE A 250 -15.57 -0.20 12.58
C PHE A 250 -14.46 -1.03 13.22
N GLU A 251 -13.74 -1.86 12.47
CA GLU A 251 -12.72 -2.81 12.97
C GLU A 251 -11.67 -2.07 13.81
N ALA A 252 -11.18 -0.94 13.30
CA ALA A 252 -10.24 -0.08 14.04
C ALA A 252 -10.83 0.45 15.37
N ASN A 253 -12.14 0.73 15.43
CA ASN A 253 -12.79 1.19 16.65
C ASN A 253 -12.96 0.05 17.66
N VAL A 254 -13.21 -1.17 17.20
CA VAL A 254 -13.25 -2.36 18.05
C VAL A 254 -11.88 -2.60 18.69
N LEU A 255 -10.80 -2.52 17.91
CA LEU A 255 -9.43 -2.67 18.43
C LEU A 255 -9.05 -1.55 19.42
N LYS A 256 -9.46 -0.29 19.17
CA LYS A 256 -9.28 0.81 20.13
C LYS A 256 -10.00 0.56 21.47
N GLY A 257 -11.18 -0.07 21.42
CA GLY A 257 -11.89 -0.52 22.62
C GLY A 257 -11.39 -1.86 23.18
N GLY A 258 -10.31 -2.44 22.64
CA GLY A 258 -9.81 -3.76 22.98
C GLY A 258 -8.38 -3.81 23.50
N TYR A 259 -7.78 -2.69 23.90
CA TYR A 259 -6.37 -2.67 24.31
C TYR A 259 -6.07 -3.66 25.44
N LYS A 260 -6.87 -3.67 26.52
CA LYS A 260 -6.62 -4.60 27.64
C LYS A 260 -6.87 -6.04 27.22
N PHE A 261 -7.85 -6.27 26.36
CA PHE A 261 -8.14 -7.59 25.80
C PHE A 261 -6.92 -8.14 25.06
N PHE A 262 -6.31 -7.38 24.16
CA PHE A 262 -5.14 -7.86 23.40
C PHE A 262 -3.85 -7.93 24.24
N GLU A 263 -3.75 -7.21 25.36
CA GLU A 263 -2.67 -7.36 26.34
C GLU A 263 -2.80 -8.62 27.21
N GLN A 264 -4.03 -8.96 27.63
CA GLN A 264 -4.29 -10.02 28.61
C GLN A 264 -4.64 -11.37 27.96
N VAL A 265 -5.20 -11.35 26.75
CA VAL A 265 -5.71 -12.55 26.07
C VAL A 265 -4.77 -12.99 24.96
N LYS A 266 -4.44 -14.28 24.92
CA LYS A 266 -3.63 -14.85 23.84
C LYS A 266 -4.47 -15.09 22.59
N VAL A 267 -4.59 -14.05 21.76
CA VAL A 267 -5.19 -14.15 20.42
C VAL A 267 -4.26 -14.93 19.49
N GLU A 268 -4.59 -16.16 19.13
CA GLU A 268 -3.74 -17.04 18.31
C GLU A 268 -3.85 -16.75 16.80
N ALA A 269 -5.06 -16.44 16.34
CA ALA A 269 -5.34 -16.03 14.97
C ALA A 269 -6.51 -15.03 14.93
N LEU A 270 -6.46 -14.07 14.01
CA LEU A 270 -7.51 -13.10 13.75
C LEU A 270 -7.72 -12.97 12.24
N LEU A 271 -8.89 -13.35 11.74
CA LEU A 271 -9.32 -13.08 10.36
C LEU A 271 -10.18 -11.83 10.36
N MET A 272 -9.91 -10.88 9.48
CA MET A 272 -10.62 -9.61 9.47
C MET A 272 -10.80 -9.01 8.08
N GLU A 273 -11.98 -8.42 7.86
CA GLU A 273 -12.23 -7.61 6.67
C GLU A 273 -11.40 -6.33 6.74
N PHE A 274 -10.56 -6.14 5.72
CA PHE A 274 -9.57 -5.09 5.65
C PHE A 274 -9.80 -4.14 4.47
N VAL A 275 -10.69 -4.49 3.54
CA VAL A 275 -10.91 -3.74 2.29
C VAL A 275 -11.25 -2.27 2.57
N ALA A 276 -12.10 -2.00 3.57
CA ALA A 276 -12.50 -0.66 3.93
C ALA A 276 -11.41 0.15 4.64
N HIS A 277 -10.34 -0.51 5.08
CA HIS A 277 -9.22 0.06 5.82
C HIS A 277 -7.96 0.25 4.99
N ARG A 278 -7.89 -0.42 3.83
CA ARG A 278 -6.82 -0.26 2.85
C ARG A 278 -6.63 1.22 2.50
N GLU A 279 -5.38 1.67 2.49
CA GLU A 279 -4.99 3.05 2.19
C GLU A 279 -5.56 4.11 3.16
N LYS A 280 -6.15 3.72 4.29
CA LYS A 280 -6.67 4.64 5.32
C LYS A 280 -5.84 4.54 6.60
N GLU A 281 -5.84 5.63 7.36
CA GLU A 281 -5.27 5.69 8.72
C GLU A 281 -5.79 4.57 9.64
N SER A 282 -7.05 4.16 9.45
CA SER A 282 -7.63 3.04 10.19
C SER A 282 -6.97 1.70 9.85
N GLY A 283 -6.56 1.45 8.60
CA GLY A 283 -5.79 0.24 8.25
C GLY A 283 -4.36 0.27 8.76
N LYS A 284 -3.73 1.44 8.75
CA LYS A 284 -2.43 1.63 9.39
C LYS A 284 -2.50 1.31 10.88
N PHE A 285 -3.49 1.90 11.57
CA PHE A 285 -3.73 1.65 12.98
C PHE A 285 -3.93 0.17 13.27
N ILE A 286 -4.76 -0.54 12.48
CA ILE A 286 -5.00 -1.97 12.70
C ILE A 286 -3.71 -2.79 12.50
N ALA A 287 -2.96 -2.54 11.43
CA ALA A 287 -1.70 -3.23 11.15
C ALA A 287 -0.71 -3.06 12.32
N ASP A 288 -0.51 -1.82 12.78
CA ASP A 288 0.42 -1.49 13.86
C ASP A 288 -0.07 -2.05 15.22
N PHE A 289 -1.37 -1.98 15.49
CA PHE A 289 -1.98 -2.51 16.70
C PHE A 289 -1.79 -4.03 16.78
N LEU A 290 -2.10 -4.78 15.73
CA LEU A 290 -2.00 -6.24 15.75
C LEU A 290 -0.53 -6.70 15.80
N LEU A 291 0.36 -6.04 15.06
CA LEU A 291 1.81 -6.30 15.12
C LEU A 291 2.38 -6.08 16.52
N SER A 292 2.00 -4.99 17.19
CA SER A 292 2.48 -4.69 18.55
C SER A 292 1.99 -5.70 19.59
N HIS A 293 0.85 -6.36 19.35
CA HIS A 293 0.34 -7.46 20.19
C HIS A 293 0.78 -8.87 19.72
N GLY A 294 1.76 -8.93 18.82
CA GLY A 294 2.42 -10.16 18.38
C GLY A 294 1.68 -10.96 17.31
N LEU A 295 0.70 -10.36 16.64
CA LEU A 295 -0.05 -10.91 15.52
C LEU A 295 0.47 -10.34 14.20
N GLU A 296 1.02 -11.19 13.33
CA GLU A 296 1.53 -10.79 12.02
C GLU A 296 0.55 -11.12 10.91
N PRO A 297 0.39 -10.24 9.90
CA PRO A 297 -0.43 -10.53 8.74
C PRO A 297 0.17 -11.71 7.96
N ASN A 298 -0.65 -12.72 7.71
CA ASN A 298 -0.38 -13.87 6.86
C ASN A 298 -0.68 -13.52 5.40
N VAL A 299 0.12 -12.59 4.89
CA VAL A 299 0.15 -12.16 3.50
C VAL A 299 1.53 -12.48 2.92
N ALA A 300 1.70 -12.38 1.61
CA ALA A 300 3.02 -12.60 1.01
C ALA A 300 4.07 -11.68 1.65
N ASP A 301 5.25 -12.20 1.95
CA ASP A 301 6.32 -11.44 2.63
C ASP A 301 6.67 -10.12 1.89
N SER A 302 6.47 -10.09 0.57
CA SER A 302 6.66 -8.91 -0.29
C SER A 302 5.70 -7.75 0.00
N VAL A 303 4.52 -8.02 0.56
CA VAL A 303 3.51 -7.01 0.94
C VAL A 303 3.25 -6.96 2.45
N LYS A 304 3.99 -7.76 3.24
CA LYS A 304 3.77 -7.92 4.67
C LYS A 304 3.89 -6.63 5.47
N ASN A 305 4.70 -5.69 5.01
CA ASN A 305 4.87 -4.37 5.64
C ASN A 305 4.09 -3.25 4.93
N ASP A 306 3.25 -3.59 3.94
CA ASP A 306 2.48 -2.63 3.17
C ASP A 306 0.99 -2.99 3.19
N TYR A 307 0.31 -2.52 4.24
CA TYR A 307 -1.12 -2.79 4.44
C TYR A 307 -2.00 -2.25 3.30
N THR A 308 -1.52 -1.29 2.51
CA THR A 308 -2.25 -0.79 1.33
C THR A 308 -2.39 -1.85 0.23
N LYS A 309 -1.58 -2.91 0.28
CA LYS A 309 -1.59 -4.01 -0.70
C LYS A 309 -2.20 -5.30 -0.15
N TRP A 310 -2.68 -5.29 1.09
CA TRP A 310 -3.30 -6.49 1.67
C TRP A 310 -4.63 -6.81 0.99
N GLY A 311 -4.98 -8.10 0.98
CA GLY A 311 -6.23 -8.61 0.43
C GLY A 311 -7.47 -8.01 1.10
N ASN A 312 -8.66 -8.34 0.58
CA ASN A 312 -9.90 -7.84 1.19
C ASN A 312 -10.09 -8.44 2.58
N GLU A 313 -9.82 -9.74 2.73
CA GLU A 313 -9.73 -10.42 4.01
C GLU A 313 -8.26 -10.63 4.38
N VAL A 314 -7.90 -10.31 5.62
CA VAL A 314 -6.52 -10.48 6.12
C VAL A 314 -6.55 -11.36 7.35
N LEU A 315 -5.79 -12.46 7.29
CA LEU A 315 -5.55 -13.33 8.42
C LEU A 315 -4.28 -12.88 9.13
N PHE A 316 -4.33 -12.68 10.44
CA PHE A 316 -3.19 -12.37 11.30
C PHE A 316 -2.91 -13.54 12.23
N LEU A 317 -1.64 -13.88 12.41
CA LEU A 317 -1.18 -15.07 13.13
C LEU A 317 -0.18 -14.71 14.22
N ARG A 318 -0.34 -15.32 15.40
CA ARG A 318 0.59 -15.10 16.50
C ARG A 318 1.93 -15.78 16.22
N LYS A 319 3.02 -15.02 16.33
CA LYS A 319 4.39 -15.57 16.17
C LYS A 319 4.74 -16.52 17.32
N SER A 320 5.25 -17.70 16.99
CA SER A 320 5.81 -18.64 17.98
C SER A 320 7.20 -18.16 18.42
N LYS A 321 7.39 -17.86 19.71
CA LYS A 321 8.72 -17.52 20.27
C LYS A 321 9.58 -18.79 20.35
N VAL A 322 10.79 -18.75 19.80
CA VAL A 322 11.87 -19.65 20.25
C VAL A 322 12.36 -19.11 21.59
N ALA A 323 12.30 -19.96 22.62
CA ALA A 323 12.63 -19.60 23.99
C ALA A 323 14.14 -19.40 24.16
N ALA A 324 14.55 -18.26 24.73
CA ALA A 324 15.87 -18.08 25.32
C ALA A 324 15.68 -17.66 26.78
N THR A 325 16.05 -18.55 27.68
CA THR A 325 15.98 -18.41 29.14
C THR A 325 17.21 -17.66 29.62
N VAL A 326 17.08 -16.55 30.34
CA VAL A 326 18.17 -15.98 31.15
C VAL A 326 17.62 -15.47 32.48
N THR A 327 18.22 -16.02 33.54
CA THR A 327 17.99 -15.79 34.97
C THR A 327 18.49 -14.43 35.44
N THR A 328 17.73 -13.84 36.38
CA THR A 328 17.98 -12.57 37.07
C THR A 328 19.00 -12.67 38.21
N THR A 329 19.85 -11.66 38.37
CA THR A 329 20.24 -11.09 39.69
C THR A 329 20.85 -9.69 39.52
N LEU A 330 20.38 -8.73 40.33
CA LEU A 330 20.90 -7.35 40.49
C LEU A 330 22.05 -7.31 41.51
N PRO A 331 22.95 -6.30 41.44
CA PRO A 331 23.04 -5.39 42.58
C PRO A 331 23.25 -3.91 42.23
N THR A 332 22.81 -3.06 43.16
CA THR A 332 22.89 -1.59 43.22
C THR A 332 24.30 -1.10 43.58
N VAL A 333 24.79 -0.02 42.94
CA VAL A 333 25.86 0.85 43.48
C VAL A 333 25.60 2.32 43.09
N VAL A 334 25.72 3.21 44.08
CA VAL A 334 25.73 4.68 43.97
C VAL A 334 27.19 5.16 44.02
N VAL A 335 27.66 6.03 43.09
CA VAL A 335 28.81 6.97 43.31
C VAL A 335 28.73 8.22 42.40
N GLU A 336 29.11 9.37 42.97
CA GLU A 336 29.10 10.76 42.50
C GLU A 336 30.09 11.20 41.38
N ASN A 337 29.96 12.49 41.00
CA ASN A 337 30.45 13.27 39.85
C ASN A 337 31.96 13.52 39.66
N LYS A 338 32.51 13.16 38.48
CA LYS A 338 33.67 13.80 37.77
C LYS A 338 33.71 13.49 36.25
N SER A 339 32.96 14.14 35.34
CA SER A 339 32.96 13.75 33.91
C SER A 339 33.14 14.82 32.82
N LYS A 340 33.26 16.11 33.15
CA LYS A 340 33.41 17.15 32.11
C LYS A 340 34.88 17.42 31.76
N ILE A 341 35.24 17.19 30.50
CA ILE A 341 36.58 17.44 29.93
C ILE A 341 36.52 18.67 29.04
N THR A 342 37.51 19.56 29.16
CA THR A 342 37.65 20.72 28.26
C THR A 342 38.18 20.27 26.91
N ILE A 343 37.59 20.75 25.82
CA ILE A 343 38.07 20.48 24.46
C ILE A 343 38.98 21.64 24.02
N THR A 344 40.26 21.37 23.77
CA THR A 344 41.27 22.40 23.46
C THR A 344 41.76 22.37 22.01
N SER A 345 41.60 21.26 21.29
CA SER A 345 41.97 21.15 19.86
C SER A 345 40.77 20.83 18.97
N LYS A 346 40.85 21.12 17.66
CA LYS A 346 39.73 20.94 16.70
C LYS A 346 39.32 19.48 16.49
N ASN A 347 40.28 18.55 16.51
CA ASN A 347 40.04 17.12 16.25
C ASN A 347 39.44 16.35 17.45
N GLU A 348 39.56 16.90 18.67
CA GLU A 348 39.07 16.25 19.90
C GLU A 348 37.54 16.12 20.00
N ALA A 349 36.77 16.78 19.13
CA ALA A 349 35.31 16.75 19.16
C ALA A 349 34.70 15.56 18.41
N VAL A 350 35.42 14.97 17.45
CA VAL A 350 34.89 13.85 16.65
C VAL A 350 34.56 12.66 17.55
N GLY A 351 33.35 12.13 17.40
CA GLY A 351 32.85 11.01 18.19
C GLY A 351 32.36 11.36 19.59
N LYS A 352 32.28 12.66 19.92
CA LYS A 352 31.85 13.12 21.24
C LYS A 352 30.55 13.92 21.17
N VAL A 353 29.84 13.93 22.30
CA VAL A 353 28.83 14.93 22.61
C VAL A 353 29.56 16.11 23.23
N ILE A 354 29.50 17.26 22.56
CA ILE A 354 30.11 18.51 23.04
C ILE A 354 29.03 19.53 23.36
N SER A 355 29.30 20.39 24.34
CA SER A 355 28.46 21.54 24.66
C SER A 355 29.34 22.76 24.86
N TYR A 356 28.83 23.92 24.49
CA TYR A 356 29.47 25.21 24.72
C TYR A 356 28.71 25.97 25.81
N SER A 357 29.44 26.36 26.85
CA SER A 357 28.94 27.23 27.92
C SER A 357 30.08 28.05 28.52
N GLY A 358 29.81 29.27 28.94
CA GLY A 358 30.82 30.15 29.55
C GLY A 358 32.06 30.39 28.66
N ASN A 359 31.85 30.56 27.36
CA ASN A 359 32.89 30.70 26.33
C ASN A 359 33.86 29.51 26.18
N LYS A 360 33.43 28.31 26.56
CA LYS A 360 34.28 27.12 26.58
C LYS A 360 33.55 25.91 26.03
N TRP A 361 34.23 25.15 25.16
CA TRP A 361 33.76 23.85 24.69
C TRP A 361 34.16 22.76 25.67
N THR A 362 33.19 21.93 26.05
CA THR A 362 33.39 20.77 26.93
C THR A 362 32.76 19.53 26.33
N SER A 363 33.32 18.35 26.59
CA SER A 363 32.65 17.06 26.36
C SER A 363 32.29 16.41 27.69
N ASP A 364 31.15 15.72 27.72
CA ASP A 364 30.71 14.94 28.87
C ASP A 364 30.30 13.54 28.40
N GLU A 365 31.08 12.53 28.77
CA GLU A 365 30.82 11.14 28.38
C GLU A 365 29.53 10.59 29.00
N LYS A 366 29.01 11.24 30.07
CA LYS A 366 27.75 10.85 30.71
C LYS A 366 26.51 11.11 29.86
N PHE A 367 26.60 11.88 28.77
CA PHE A 367 25.46 12.04 27.84
C PHE A 367 25.09 10.75 27.11
N CYS A 368 25.99 9.77 27.06
CA CYS A 368 25.71 8.48 26.43
C CYS A 368 25.63 7.38 27.47
N PRO A 369 24.45 7.16 28.08
CA PRO A 369 24.28 6.13 29.09
C PRO A 369 24.66 4.77 28.52
N THR A 370 25.44 4.00 29.29
CA THR A 370 25.84 2.63 28.93
C THR A 370 24.69 1.64 29.02
N ASP A 371 23.74 1.88 29.93
CA ASP A 371 22.48 1.13 30.00
C ASP A 371 21.47 1.69 28.99
N THR A 372 21.26 0.94 27.92
CA THR A 372 20.29 1.25 26.87
C THR A 372 18.97 0.49 27.01
N SER A 373 18.75 -0.27 28.10
CA SER A 373 17.56 -1.11 28.28
C SER A 373 16.25 -0.31 28.30
N ARG A 374 16.33 0.96 28.73
CA ARG A 374 15.20 1.90 28.74
C ARG A 374 14.86 2.49 27.37
N PHE A 375 15.70 2.30 26.35
CA PHE A 375 15.44 2.82 25.01
C PHE A 375 14.80 1.77 24.12
N VAL A 376 13.86 2.21 23.29
CA VAL A 376 13.37 1.37 22.19
C VAL A 376 14.44 1.34 21.11
N SER A 377 14.89 0.15 20.73
CA SER A 377 15.82 -0.03 19.61
C SER A 377 15.06 -0.46 18.37
N THR A 378 15.39 0.14 17.24
CA THR A 378 14.89 -0.17 15.91
C THR A 378 16.02 0.02 14.90
N LYS A 379 15.69 0.07 13.61
CA LYS A 379 16.62 0.45 12.55
C LYS A 379 16.02 1.56 11.70
N LEU A 380 16.86 2.52 11.34
CA LEU A 380 16.59 3.38 10.20
C LEU A 380 16.46 2.49 8.96
N GLY A 381 15.35 2.66 8.23
CA GLY A 381 14.83 1.75 7.21
C GLY A 381 15.78 1.45 6.04
N ARG A 382 15.34 0.61 5.10
CA ARG A 382 16.13 0.34 3.88
C ARG A 382 16.19 1.61 3.01
N PRO A 383 17.33 1.92 2.36
CA PRO A 383 18.53 1.09 2.23
C PRO A 383 19.54 1.21 3.37
N TYR A 384 19.33 2.08 4.37
CA TYR A 384 20.30 2.41 5.41
C TYR A 384 20.59 1.24 6.35
N ASN A 385 19.54 0.59 6.87
CA ASN A 385 19.63 -0.52 7.83
C ASN A 385 20.54 -0.19 9.04
N VAL A 386 20.49 1.07 9.51
CA VAL A 386 21.35 1.59 10.59
C VAL A 386 20.64 1.40 11.93
N PRO A 387 21.27 0.80 12.97
CA PRO A 387 20.69 0.72 14.31
C PRO A 387 20.35 2.10 14.85
N MET A 388 19.15 2.25 15.42
CA MET A 388 18.65 3.52 15.93
C MET A 388 17.90 3.31 17.24
N PHE A 389 18.10 4.20 18.20
CA PHE A 389 17.31 4.28 19.42
C PHE A 389 16.26 5.39 19.28
N VAL A 390 15.03 5.07 19.65
CA VAL A 390 13.85 5.92 19.44
C VAL A 390 13.03 6.02 20.73
N TYR A 391 12.07 6.93 20.77
CA TYR A 391 11.08 6.97 21.84
C TYR A 391 10.01 5.90 21.63
N THR A 392 9.26 5.56 22.68
CA THR A 392 8.05 4.75 22.52
C THR A 392 7.00 5.54 21.72
N MET A 393 6.08 4.83 21.04
CA MET A 393 4.99 5.49 20.31
C MET A 393 4.04 6.30 21.21
N LYS A 394 4.04 6.03 22.52
CA LYS A 394 3.32 6.83 23.51
C LYS A 394 4.00 8.17 23.76
N GLU A 395 5.33 8.17 23.84
CA GLU A 395 6.11 9.38 24.06
C GLU A 395 6.17 10.24 22.81
N ASP A 396 6.38 9.63 21.63
CA ASP A 396 6.52 10.32 20.35
C ASP A 396 5.90 9.50 19.21
N GLN A 397 4.67 9.83 18.84
CA GLN A 397 3.93 9.14 17.78
C GLN A 397 4.33 9.63 16.37
N TRP A 398 5.02 10.78 16.28
CA TRP A 398 5.38 11.40 15.01
C TRP A 398 6.70 10.86 14.50
N VAL A 399 7.83 11.35 14.98
CA VAL A 399 9.14 10.98 14.42
C VAL A 399 9.48 9.54 14.79
N SER A 400 9.49 9.21 16.09
CA SER A 400 9.76 7.86 16.58
C SER A 400 8.69 6.86 16.13
N GLY A 401 7.41 7.24 16.22
CA GLY A 401 6.30 6.42 15.72
C GLY A 401 6.42 6.09 14.25
N ARG A 402 6.73 7.07 13.40
CA ARG A 402 6.95 6.82 11.96
C ARG A 402 8.19 5.98 11.70
N ILE A 403 9.27 6.12 12.45
CA ILE A 403 10.46 5.28 12.30
C ILE A 403 10.14 3.83 12.72
N ILE A 404 9.41 3.63 13.82
CA ILE A 404 8.98 2.31 14.29
C ILE A 404 8.08 1.63 13.24
N GLN A 405 7.13 2.37 12.68
CA GLN A 405 6.09 1.82 11.81
C GLN A 405 6.48 1.78 10.32
N GLY A 406 7.27 2.75 9.88
CA GLY A 406 7.59 3.01 8.47
C GLY A 406 9.09 3.08 8.16
N GLY A 407 9.96 2.86 9.15
CA GLY A 407 11.41 2.78 9.00
C GLY A 407 12.13 4.13 8.90
N ILE A 408 11.47 5.19 8.44
CA ILE A 408 12.09 6.51 8.26
C ILE A 408 11.05 7.64 8.31
N TRP A 409 11.43 8.77 8.93
CA TRP A 409 10.70 10.03 8.89
C TRP A 409 11.21 10.87 7.71
N GLU A 410 10.32 11.56 6.99
CA GLU A 410 10.68 12.50 5.91
C GLU A 410 11.61 11.94 4.82
N GLU A 411 11.38 10.71 4.38
CA GLU A 411 12.24 10.02 3.41
C GLU A 411 12.56 10.84 2.15
N ASP A 412 11.57 11.55 1.60
CA ASP A 412 11.76 12.40 0.43
C ASP A 412 12.75 13.55 0.68
N LEU A 413 12.74 14.15 1.87
CA LEU A 413 13.67 15.20 2.25
C LEU A 413 15.06 14.64 2.53
N VAL A 414 15.13 13.47 3.18
CA VAL A 414 16.39 12.74 3.40
C VAL A 414 17.04 12.43 2.04
N ASN A 415 16.27 11.95 1.08
CA ASN A 415 16.75 11.66 -0.28
C ASN A 415 17.24 12.93 -1.00
N LYS A 416 16.55 14.07 -0.85
CA LYS A 416 17.03 15.36 -1.38
C LYS A 416 18.40 15.72 -0.82
N VAL A 417 18.60 15.60 0.49
CA VAL A 417 19.89 15.86 1.13
C VAL A 417 20.96 14.89 0.61
N LEU A 418 20.67 13.59 0.52
CA LEU A 418 21.61 12.59 0.02
C LEU A 418 22.07 12.86 -1.41
N VAL A 419 21.16 13.24 -2.30
CA VAL A 419 21.52 13.67 -3.68
C VAL A 419 22.50 14.84 -3.66
N GLN A 420 22.34 15.80 -2.73
CA GLN A 420 23.30 16.90 -2.61
C GLN A 420 24.63 16.45 -2.01
N MET A 421 24.62 15.51 -1.07
CA MET A 421 25.86 14.93 -0.55
C MET A 421 26.64 14.17 -1.63
N ASP A 422 25.96 13.56 -2.59
CA ASP A 422 26.59 12.93 -3.77
C ASP A 422 27.16 13.98 -4.74
N ASN A 423 26.45 15.10 -4.95
CA ASN A 423 26.91 16.21 -5.79
C ASN A 423 28.12 16.96 -5.19
N PHE A 424 28.25 17.00 -3.86
CA PHE A 424 29.28 17.74 -3.15
C PHE A 424 30.12 16.80 -2.25
N PRO A 425 30.99 15.97 -2.84
CA PRO A 425 31.70 14.91 -2.12
C PRO A 425 32.70 15.40 -1.07
N ASN A 426 33.02 16.70 -1.01
CA ASN A 426 33.86 17.28 0.05
C ASN A 426 33.06 18.00 1.14
N ALA A 427 31.74 18.11 0.99
CA ALA A 427 30.91 18.83 1.94
C ALA A 427 30.70 18.04 3.24
N VAL A 428 30.74 18.76 4.36
CA VAL A 428 30.28 18.28 5.68
C VAL A 428 28.78 18.51 5.78
N PHE A 429 28.04 17.53 6.29
CA PHE A 429 26.61 17.69 6.54
C PHE A 429 26.37 18.27 7.93
N ILE A 430 25.55 19.32 8.01
CA ILE A 430 25.12 19.92 9.28
C ILE A 430 23.60 19.74 9.42
N ASP A 431 23.21 19.05 10.49
CA ASP A 431 21.82 18.74 10.82
C ASP A 431 21.39 19.57 12.04
N ILE A 432 20.74 20.69 11.80
CA ILE A 432 20.30 21.65 12.84
C ILE A 432 18.88 21.28 13.27
N GLY A 433 18.70 20.98 14.56
CA GLY A 433 17.47 20.39 15.06
C GLY A 433 17.37 18.92 14.66
N SER A 434 18.44 18.18 14.90
CA SER A 434 18.61 16.81 14.40
C SER A 434 17.62 15.80 15.02
N ASN A 435 16.95 16.15 16.12
CA ASN A 435 16.08 15.27 16.88
C ASN A 435 16.84 13.97 17.23
N ILE A 436 16.25 12.80 17.01
CA ILE A 436 16.89 11.49 17.20
C ILE A 436 17.84 11.09 16.06
N GLY A 437 18.04 11.96 15.05
CA GLY A 437 19.13 11.88 14.06
C GLY A 437 18.81 11.12 12.77
N VAL A 438 17.59 11.25 12.23
CA VAL A 438 17.16 10.59 10.98
C VAL A 438 18.06 10.96 9.80
N PHE A 439 18.21 12.26 9.51
CA PHE A 439 19.07 12.76 8.43
C PHE A 439 20.54 12.46 8.74
N SER A 440 20.96 12.73 9.98
CA SER A 440 22.31 12.50 10.47
C SER A 440 22.80 11.06 10.24
N LEU A 441 22.03 10.05 10.66
CA LEU A 441 22.40 8.64 10.51
C LEU A 441 22.32 8.18 9.05
N ALA A 442 21.34 8.67 8.26
CA ALA A 442 21.25 8.38 6.84
C ALA A 442 22.50 8.86 6.08
N VAL A 443 22.92 10.10 6.31
CA VAL A 443 24.11 10.69 5.66
C VAL A 443 25.40 10.00 6.14
N ALA A 444 25.53 9.73 7.44
CA ALA A 444 26.69 9.02 7.98
C ALA A 444 26.84 7.60 7.42
N SER A 445 25.73 6.90 7.13
CA SER A 445 25.72 5.57 6.51
C SER A 445 26.41 5.53 5.13
N LYS A 446 26.46 6.68 4.44
CA LYS A 446 27.17 6.87 3.16
C LYS A 446 28.66 7.22 3.33
N GLY A 447 29.21 7.06 4.53
CA GLY A 447 30.63 7.38 4.80
C GLY A 447 30.92 8.87 4.93
N ARG A 448 29.90 9.70 5.13
CA ARG A 448 30.02 11.17 5.18
C ARG A 448 30.25 11.66 6.62
N THR A 449 30.92 12.80 6.76
CA THR A 449 31.09 13.50 8.04
C THR A 449 29.85 14.33 8.38
N VAL A 450 29.38 14.22 9.62
CA VAL A 450 28.13 14.86 10.09
C VAL A 450 28.36 15.62 11.39
N ILE A 451 27.79 16.81 11.48
CA ILE A 451 27.62 17.58 12.73
C ILE A 451 26.12 17.67 13.01
N SER A 452 25.67 17.03 14.08
CA SER A 452 24.27 17.03 14.53
C SER A 452 24.11 17.99 15.69
N ILE A 453 23.07 18.82 15.67
CA ILE A 453 22.82 19.83 16.70
C ILE A 453 21.42 19.62 17.27
N ASP A 454 21.32 19.39 18.57
CA ASP A 454 20.05 19.22 19.27
C ASP A 454 20.15 19.70 20.71
N CYS A 455 19.05 20.22 21.25
CA CYS A 455 18.98 20.84 22.57
C CYS A 455 18.21 20.00 23.61
N LEU A 456 17.55 18.91 23.20
CA LEU A 456 16.84 18.00 24.10
C LEU A 456 17.74 16.84 24.53
N LYS A 457 17.95 16.72 25.85
CA LYS A 457 18.79 15.67 26.43
C LYS A 457 18.36 14.26 25.97
N GLY A 458 17.06 13.98 25.94
CA GLY A 458 16.53 12.68 25.55
C GLY A 458 16.79 12.32 24.08
N ASN A 459 16.87 13.33 23.20
CA ASN A 459 17.20 13.16 21.79
C ASN A 459 18.69 12.85 21.64
N VAL A 460 19.54 13.63 22.31
CA VAL A 460 20.99 13.45 22.31
C VAL A 460 21.41 12.10 22.88
N GLU A 461 20.81 11.66 23.99
CA GLU A 461 21.08 10.35 24.59
C GLU A 461 20.80 9.19 23.61
N ARG A 462 19.72 9.30 22.82
CA ARG A 462 19.33 8.30 21.82
C ARG A 462 20.21 8.36 20.58
N LEU A 463 20.45 9.55 20.04
CA LEU A 463 21.30 9.74 18.87
C LEU A 463 22.72 9.26 19.16
N CYS A 464 23.29 9.61 20.31
CA CYS A 464 24.66 9.21 20.61
C CYS A 464 24.82 7.69 20.83
N ASN A 465 23.82 7.03 21.41
CA ASN A 465 23.81 5.56 21.47
C ASN A 465 23.61 4.92 20.09
N SER A 466 22.83 5.56 19.21
CA SER A 466 22.65 5.10 17.82
C SER A 466 23.97 5.16 17.05
N ILE A 467 24.72 6.26 17.20
CA ILE A 467 26.05 6.45 16.61
C ILE A 467 27.01 5.35 17.07
N LYS A 468 27.03 5.03 18.37
CA LYS A 468 27.87 3.95 18.92
C LYS A 468 27.46 2.59 18.36
N SER A 469 26.17 2.25 18.38
CA SER A 469 25.65 0.99 17.84
C SER A 469 25.89 0.82 16.34
N ALA A 470 25.96 1.91 15.59
CA ALA A 470 26.22 1.92 14.15
C ALA A 470 27.71 1.97 13.78
N GLY A 471 28.62 2.20 14.74
CA GLY A 471 30.05 2.40 14.46
C GLY A 471 30.34 3.70 13.69
N PHE A 472 29.59 4.76 13.99
CA PHE A 472 29.72 6.07 13.33
C PHE A 472 30.48 7.10 14.19
N ASP A 473 31.04 6.69 15.33
CA ASP A 473 31.80 7.52 16.26
C ASP A 473 32.94 8.30 15.57
N LYS A 474 33.63 7.72 14.59
CA LYS A 474 34.73 8.40 13.91
C LYS A 474 34.34 9.50 12.91
N ARG A 475 33.04 9.69 12.64
CA ARG A 475 32.57 10.60 11.58
C ARG A 475 31.42 11.52 11.98
N MET A 476 30.92 11.38 13.21
CA MET A 476 29.80 12.19 13.71
C MET A 476 30.19 12.94 14.98
N THR A 477 29.72 14.18 15.10
CA THR A 477 29.83 14.99 16.32
C THR A 477 28.44 15.50 16.70
N ILE A 478 28.07 15.42 17.99
CA ILE A 478 26.81 15.99 18.48
C ILE A 478 27.12 17.27 19.27
N VAL A 479 26.45 18.38 18.92
CA VAL A 479 26.47 19.63 19.66
C VAL A 479 25.19 19.73 20.50
N TYR A 480 25.33 19.61 21.83
CA TYR A 480 24.23 19.72 22.79
C TYR A 480 24.04 21.17 23.24
N ASN A 481 23.41 21.97 22.38
CA ASN A 481 23.04 23.36 22.61
C ASN A 481 21.83 23.73 21.74
N ALA A 482 21.05 24.72 22.16
CA ALA A 482 20.11 25.38 21.26
C ALA A 482 20.85 26.34 20.32
N LEU A 483 20.31 26.64 19.14
CA LEU A 483 20.79 27.74 18.30
C LEU A 483 19.84 28.93 18.36
N SER A 484 20.39 30.14 18.37
CA SER A 484 19.61 31.38 18.38
C SER A 484 20.46 32.56 17.89
N ASN A 485 19.90 33.77 17.92
CA ASN A 485 20.62 35.04 17.69
C ASN A 485 21.31 35.59 18.94
N GLU A 486 21.05 34.98 20.10
CA GLU A 486 21.58 35.41 21.40
C GLU A 486 22.05 34.19 22.20
N ARG A 487 23.03 34.37 23.08
CA ARG A 487 23.45 33.36 24.06
C ARG A 487 22.69 33.58 25.36
N LYS A 488 21.69 32.75 25.60
CA LYS A 488 20.86 32.78 26.81
C LYS A 488 20.42 31.39 27.21
N ASN A 489 19.90 31.27 28.42
CA ASN A 489 19.35 30.02 28.92
C ASN A 489 17.85 29.99 28.70
N PHE A 490 17.33 28.83 28.30
CA PHE A 490 15.91 28.58 28.08
C PHE A 490 15.46 27.36 28.87
N SER A 491 14.17 27.32 29.23
CA SER A 491 13.49 26.08 29.57
C SER A 491 12.73 25.57 28.35
N LEU A 492 12.79 24.27 28.08
CA LEU A 492 12.10 23.64 26.94
C LEU A 492 10.88 22.81 27.38
N GLY A 493 9.92 22.71 26.48
CA GLY A 493 8.75 21.85 26.55
C GLY A 493 8.60 21.02 25.29
N THR A 494 7.83 19.94 25.39
CA THR A 494 7.39 19.09 24.29
C THR A 494 5.88 18.90 24.39
N TYR A 495 5.21 18.58 23.29
CA TYR A 495 3.80 18.25 23.32
C TYR A 495 3.60 16.77 23.67
N GLU A 496 2.48 16.44 24.32
CA GLU A 496 2.14 15.04 24.64
C GLU A 496 2.03 14.23 23.33
N GLY A 497 2.81 13.14 23.24
CA GLY A 497 2.89 12.33 22.03
C GLY A 497 3.69 12.94 20.87
N ASN A 498 4.30 14.12 21.02
CA ASN A 498 5.18 14.72 20.01
C ASN A 498 6.43 15.32 20.68
N VAL A 499 7.49 14.51 20.78
CA VAL A 499 8.78 14.98 21.31
C VAL A 499 9.51 15.87 20.30
N GLY A 500 9.28 15.68 19.00
CA GLY A 500 9.85 16.52 17.94
C GLY A 500 9.45 17.98 18.06
N GLY A 501 8.16 18.23 18.32
CA GLY A 501 7.56 19.55 18.53
C GLY A 501 8.02 20.26 19.79
N THR A 502 9.29 20.69 19.83
CA THR A 502 9.90 21.34 20.98
C THR A 502 9.56 22.83 21.01
N TYR A 503 9.19 23.37 22.16
CA TYR A 503 8.88 24.79 22.32
C TYR A 503 9.55 25.38 23.56
N ILE A 504 9.71 26.71 23.58
CA ILE A 504 10.26 27.44 24.73
C ILE A 504 9.16 27.65 25.78
N LYS A 505 9.45 27.30 27.03
CA LYS A 505 8.57 27.56 28.18
C LYS A 505 8.90 28.92 28.82
N GLU A 506 7.88 29.74 29.02
CA GLU A 506 7.98 31.00 29.78
C GLU A 506 7.09 30.99 31.04
N PRO A 507 7.59 31.49 32.20
CA PRO A 507 8.97 31.93 32.45
C PRO A 507 9.93 30.73 32.55
N ALA A 508 11.22 30.98 32.29
CA ALA A 508 12.27 29.97 32.48
C ALA A 508 12.28 29.51 33.94
N SER A 509 11.80 28.30 34.20
CA SER A 509 11.70 27.70 35.53
C SER A 509 12.04 26.20 35.47
N GLY A 510 12.66 25.68 36.54
CA GLY A 510 13.03 24.26 36.71
C GLY A 510 14.51 23.92 36.50
N ASP A 511 14.86 22.66 36.80
CA ASP A 511 16.24 22.12 36.85
C ASP A 511 16.86 21.76 35.48
N SER A 512 16.25 22.17 34.36
CA SER A 512 16.66 21.76 33.00
C SER A 512 16.78 22.94 32.04
N LEU A 513 17.61 23.90 32.41
CA LEU A 513 18.00 25.01 31.53
C LEU A 513 18.95 24.53 30.43
N ILE A 514 18.70 24.92 29.19
CA ILE A 514 19.60 24.73 28.05
C ILE A 514 20.16 26.07 27.59
N SER A 515 21.47 26.13 27.31
CA SER A 515 22.12 27.32 26.78
C SER A 515 22.05 27.34 25.25
N SER A 516 21.68 28.49 24.68
CA SER A 516 21.84 28.74 23.26
C SER A 516 23.22 29.26 22.89
N ILE A 517 23.60 28.97 21.65
CA ILE A 517 24.77 29.49 20.97
C ILE A 517 24.38 30.08 19.62
N LEU A 518 25.32 30.78 18.99
CA LEU A 518 25.15 31.27 17.63
C LEU A 518 25.62 30.20 16.64
N LEU A 519 25.07 30.15 15.42
CA LEU A 519 25.63 29.27 14.37
C LEU A 519 27.09 29.66 14.05
N ASP A 520 27.42 30.95 14.18
CA ASP A 520 28.77 31.48 14.09
C ASP A 520 29.77 30.83 15.07
N ASP A 521 29.31 30.29 16.22
CA ASP A 521 30.18 29.65 17.21
C ASP A 521 30.78 28.32 16.73
N LEU A 522 30.23 27.75 15.65
CA LEU A 522 30.75 26.52 15.04
C LEU A 522 32.01 26.80 14.20
N VAL A 523 32.15 27.98 13.61
CA VAL A 523 33.26 28.34 12.70
C VAL A 523 34.65 28.19 13.36
N PRO A 524 34.93 28.75 14.56
CA PRO A 524 36.23 28.55 15.18
C PRO A 524 36.44 27.10 15.68
N ARG A 525 35.36 26.34 15.83
CA ARG A 525 35.37 24.99 16.41
C ARG A 525 35.64 23.90 15.36
N PHE A 526 35.08 24.05 14.17
CA PHE A 526 35.13 23.07 13.11
C PHE A 526 35.85 23.63 11.87
N GLU A 527 36.67 22.82 11.20
CA GLU A 527 37.32 23.22 9.92
C GLU A 527 36.34 23.08 8.75
N LEU A 528 35.32 23.93 8.71
CA LEU A 528 34.27 23.89 7.70
C LEU A 528 34.69 24.70 6.48
N LYS A 529 34.85 24.03 5.34
CA LYS A 529 35.10 24.69 4.04
C LYS A 529 33.84 24.72 3.17
N GLU A 530 33.21 23.57 3.01
CA GLU A 530 32.00 23.40 2.20
C GLU A 530 30.97 22.58 2.98
N VAL A 531 29.69 22.95 2.90
CA VAL A 531 28.63 22.32 3.68
C VAL A 531 27.32 22.15 2.91
N VAL A 532 26.56 21.14 3.32
CA VAL A 532 25.12 20.96 3.05
C VAL A 532 24.41 21.01 4.39
N VAL A 533 23.32 21.77 4.49
CA VAL A 533 22.64 22.04 5.76
C VAL A 533 21.16 21.66 5.69
N LYS A 534 20.65 21.03 6.76
CA LYS A 534 19.22 20.92 7.09
C LYS A 534 18.95 21.70 8.36
N MET A 535 17.85 22.45 8.43
CA MET A 535 17.44 23.18 9.63
C MET A 535 15.95 23.10 9.88
N ASP A 536 15.60 22.77 11.12
CA ASP A 536 14.23 22.59 11.59
C ASP A 536 14.26 22.76 13.11
N VAL A 537 13.92 23.95 13.59
CA VAL A 537 14.09 24.35 15.00
C VAL A 537 12.81 24.95 15.55
N GLU A 538 11.67 24.44 15.08
CA GLU A 538 10.34 24.70 15.61
C GLU A 538 10.09 26.21 15.75
N THR A 539 10.09 26.92 14.62
CA THR A 539 9.80 28.36 14.43
C THR A 539 10.94 29.35 14.72
N HIS A 540 12.11 28.86 15.15
CA HIS A 540 13.28 29.69 15.48
C HIS A 540 14.26 29.89 14.31
N GLU A 541 13.92 29.49 13.09
CA GLU A 541 14.83 29.45 11.94
C GLU A 541 15.40 30.83 11.62
N ALA A 542 14.55 31.88 11.64
CA ALA A 542 14.98 33.26 11.43
C ALA A 542 15.98 33.74 12.50
N ASN A 543 15.78 33.37 13.77
CA ASN A 543 16.69 33.71 14.86
C ASN A 543 18.05 33.03 14.68
N VAL A 544 18.07 31.76 14.25
CA VAL A 544 19.33 31.07 13.95
C VAL A 544 20.09 31.79 12.83
N LEU A 545 19.41 32.21 11.76
CA LEU A 545 20.03 32.95 10.65
C LEU A 545 20.56 34.33 11.05
N HIS A 546 19.88 35.03 11.98
CA HIS A 546 20.43 36.26 12.57
C HIS A 546 21.78 36.03 13.28
N GLY A 547 22.02 34.84 13.83
CA GLY A 547 23.27 34.42 14.46
C GLY A 547 24.24 33.67 13.53
N ALA A 548 24.05 33.72 12.21
CA ALA A 548 24.78 32.89 11.23
C ALA A 548 25.67 33.68 10.25
N LYS A 549 25.83 34.99 10.43
CA LYS A 549 26.48 35.83 9.43
C LYS A 549 27.94 35.42 9.17
N LYS A 550 28.74 35.23 10.22
CA LYS A 550 30.14 34.80 10.06
C LYS A 550 30.24 33.39 9.49
N PHE A 551 29.27 32.53 9.80
CA PHE A 551 29.18 31.19 9.23
C PHE A 551 29.05 31.25 7.71
N PHE A 552 28.10 32.03 7.18
CA PHE A 552 27.92 32.18 5.72
C PHE A 552 29.05 32.97 5.06
N ASP A 553 29.69 33.90 5.77
CA ASP A 553 30.87 34.62 5.29
C ASP A 553 32.12 33.70 5.18
N SER A 554 32.22 32.69 6.05
CA SER A 554 33.43 31.86 6.18
C SER A 554 33.31 30.47 5.54
N VAL A 555 32.09 29.98 5.33
CA VAL A 555 31.81 28.60 4.88
C VAL A 555 31.00 28.63 3.59
N LYS A 556 31.42 27.85 2.59
CA LYS A 556 30.68 27.71 1.35
C LYS A 556 29.49 26.76 1.53
N VAL A 557 28.31 27.35 1.76
CA VAL A 557 27.04 26.63 1.77
C VAL A 557 26.61 26.31 0.33
N HIS A 558 26.51 25.03 -0.04
CA HIS A 558 26.07 24.61 -1.38
C HIS A 558 24.55 24.43 -1.47
N TYR A 559 23.96 23.86 -0.41
CA TYR A 559 22.54 23.57 -0.31
C TYR A 559 22.06 23.76 1.13
N PHE A 560 20.88 24.34 1.28
CA PHE A 560 20.26 24.60 2.58
C PHE A 560 18.77 24.22 2.52
N LEU A 561 18.35 23.22 3.30
CA LEU A 561 16.95 22.80 3.45
C LEU A 561 16.41 23.31 4.78
N LEU A 562 15.22 23.92 4.78
CA LEU A 562 14.64 24.57 5.95
C LEU A 562 13.12 24.40 6.01
N GLU A 563 12.61 24.12 7.22
CA GLU A 563 11.17 24.14 7.51
C GLU A 563 10.67 25.59 7.47
N PHE A 564 9.83 25.89 6.48
CA PHE A 564 9.35 27.24 6.16
C PHE A 564 7.89 27.47 6.54
N VAL A 565 7.15 26.43 6.96
CA VAL A 565 5.70 26.48 7.20
C VAL A 565 5.30 27.62 8.16
N SER A 566 6.08 27.85 9.22
CA SER A 566 5.82 28.86 10.22
C SER A 566 6.12 30.29 9.75
N HIS A 567 6.82 30.45 8.63
CA HIS A 567 7.32 31.72 8.08
C HIS A 567 6.53 32.25 6.88
N LYS A 568 5.66 31.42 6.30
CA LYS A 568 4.83 31.76 5.13
C LYS A 568 4.04 33.06 5.35
N GLY A 569 4.25 34.03 4.46
CA GLY A 569 3.55 35.33 4.48
C GLY A 569 3.89 36.23 5.67
N LYS A 570 4.92 35.91 6.47
CA LYS A 570 5.35 36.70 7.63
C LYS A 570 6.63 37.49 7.33
N PRO A 571 6.92 38.57 8.08
CA PRO A 571 8.18 39.31 7.93
C PRO A 571 9.43 38.43 8.07
N SER A 572 9.38 37.39 8.91
CA SER A 572 10.45 36.42 9.08
C SER A 572 10.71 35.59 7.81
N GLY A 573 9.67 35.23 7.04
CA GLY A 573 9.84 34.57 5.75
C GLY A 573 10.51 35.45 4.70
N SER A 574 10.14 36.73 4.65
CA SER A 574 10.80 37.72 3.78
C SER A 574 12.27 37.93 4.19
N PHE A 575 12.55 37.98 5.49
CA PHE A 575 13.93 38.03 6.00
C PHE A 575 14.74 36.80 5.55
N ILE A 576 14.22 35.59 5.73
CA ILE A 576 14.90 34.34 5.34
C ILE A 576 15.22 34.36 3.84
N SER A 577 14.24 34.70 2.99
CA SER A 577 14.43 34.79 1.53
C SER A 577 15.54 35.77 1.16
N ASN A 578 15.50 36.99 1.71
CA ASN A 578 16.49 38.03 1.45
C ASN A 578 17.88 37.68 2.00
N PHE A 579 17.95 37.00 3.14
CA PHE A 579 19.21 36.53 3.72
C PHE A 579 19.92 35.58 2.74
N PHE A 580 19.23 34.54 2.25
CA PHE A 580 19.82 33.60 1.29
C PHE A 580 20.18 34.26 -0.05
N ASP A 581 19.34 35.18 -0.55
CA ASP A 581 19.64 35.92 -1.78
C ASP A 581 20.92 36.76 -1.64
N SER A 582 21.13 37.40 -0.47
CA SER A 582 22.34 38.18 -0.18
C SER A 582 23.63 37.36 -0.20
N TYR A 583 23.53 36.04 -0.04
CA TYR A 583 24.63 35.07 -0.15
C TYR A 583 24.67 34.34 -1.50
N GLY A 584 23.93 34.82 -2.50
CA GLY A 584 23.93 34.28 -3.86
C GLY A 584 23.20 32.93 -3.97
N MET A 585 22.27 32.65 -3.07
CA MET A 585 21.45 31.43 -3.10
C MET A 585 20.03 31.73 -3.58
N GLU A 586 19.49 30.85 -4.42
CA GLU A 586 18.12 30.92 -4.93
C GLU A 586 17.25 29.79 -4.36
N PRO A 587 15.97 30.04 -4.07
CA PRO A 587 15.04 29.03 -3.59
C PRO A 587 14.63 28.07 -4.73
N ILE A 588 14.45 26.80 -4.39
CA ILE A 588 13.92 25.76 -5.28
C ILE A 588 12.42 25.67 -5.03
N LEU A 589 11.64 26.27 -5.93
CA LEU A 589 10.19 26.39 -5.81
C LEU A 589 9.46 25.59 -6.90
N PRO A 590 8.26 25.05 -6.61
CA PRO A 590 7.39 24.49 -7.65
C PRO A 590 6.91 25.59 -8.60
N SER A 591 6.54 25.23 -9.84
CA SER A 591 6.10 26.16 -10.88
C SER A 591 4.85 26.99 -10.51
N THR A 592 4.13 26.59 -9.47
CA THR A 592 2.94 27.27 -8.94
C THR A 592 3.25 28.38 -7.93
N SER A 593 4.47 28.43 -7.38
CA SER A 593 4.84 29.42 -6.37
C SER A 593 5.33 30.71 -7.02
N GLN A 594 4.93 31.84 -6.46
CA GLN A 594 5.41 33.15 -6.90
C GLN A 594 6.63 33.55 -6.08
N LEU A 595 7.75 33.87 -6.75
CA LEU A 595 9.00 34.23 -6.08
C LEU A 595 8.86 35.45 -5.15
N ALA A 596 8.00 36.41 -5.53
CA ALA A 596 7.77 37.63 -4.76
C ALA A 596 6.83 37.43 -3.55
N ASP A 597 6.14 36.30 -3.45
CA ASP A 597 5.13 36.05 -2.42
C ASP A 597 5.42 34.74 -1.66
N THR A 598 6.05 34.89 -0.49
CA THR A 598 6.43 33.79 0.40
C THR A 598 5.23 33.05 1.00
N SER A 599 4.01 33.58 0.90
CA SER A 599 2.80 32.86 1.36
C SER A 599 2.47 31.66 0.46
N THR A 600 2.90 31.70 -0.81
CA THR A 600 2.66 30.66 -1.81
C THR A 600 3.73 29.56 -1.84
N TRP A 601 4.75 29.67 -0.99
CA TRP A 601 5.89 28.76 -0.98
C TRP A 601 5.52 27.41 -0.35
N PRO A 602 6.26 26.32 -0.59
CA PRO A 602 6.02 25.03 0.08
C PRO A 602 6.33 25.09 1.59
N ASN A 603 5.89 24.08 2.35
CA ASN A 603 6.19 23.96 3.78
C ASN A 603 7.69 23.76 4.01
N GLU A 604 8.35 23.01 3.13
CA GLU A 604 9.80 22.81 3.12
C GLU A 604 10.40 23.52 1.93
N VAL A 605 11.37 24.41 2.18
CA VAL A 605 12.03 25.16 1.12
C VAL A 605 13.52 24.83 1.13
N ALA A 606 14.06 24.59 -0.06
CA ALA A 606 15.48 24.40 -0.25
C ALA A 606 16.08 25.57 -1.03
N TRP A 607 17.30 25.95 -0.69
CA TRP A 607 18.08 26.94 -1.43
C TRP A 607 19.34 26.29 -2.00
N ARG A 608 19.72 26.72 -3.19
CA ARG A 608 20.96 26.32 -3.87
C ARG A 608 21.71 27.56 -4.35
N ARG A 609 23.02 27.47 -4.54
CA ARG A 609 23.78 28.56 -5.19
C ARG A 609 23.32 28.79 -6.62
N LYS A 610 23.20 30.06 -7.02
CA LYS A 610 22.92 30.46 -8.41
C LYS A 610 24.05 29.94 -9.31
N LYS A 611 23.70 29.40 -10.49
CA LYS A 611 24.69 28.98 -11.49
C LYS A 611 25.45 30.22 -11.97
N GLU A 612 26.78 30.16 -12.01
CA GLU A 612 27.58 31.19 -12.66
C GLU A 612 27.22 31.23 -14.14
N ASP A 613 26.72 32.37 -14.59
CA ASP A 613 26.26 32.59 -15.95
C ASP A 613 27.49 32.72 -16.87
N ASN A 614 27.89 31.63 -17.52
CA ASN A 614 28.94 31.62 -18.55
C ASN A 614 28.48 32.27 -19.89
N THR A 615 27.41 33.06 -19.88
CA THR A 615 26.78 33.71 -21.05
C THR A 615 27.47 35.01 -21.52
N LYS A 616 28.77 35.17 -21.27
CA LYS A 616 29.56 36.27 -21.90
C LYS A 616 30.22 35.92 -23.22
N ASN A 617 30.20 34.65 -23.66
CA ASN A 617 30.76 34.25 -24.95
C ASN A 617 29.73 33.46 -25.77
N GLU A 618 28.83 34.16 -26.47
CA GLU A 618 28.47 33.88 -27.87
C GLU A 618 27.35 34.83 -28.31
N LYS A 619 27.76 35.85 -29.07
CA LYS A 619 26.87 36.72 -29.84
C LYS A 619 26.59 36.09 -31.20
N LYS A 620 25.38 36.37 -31.72
CA LYS A 620 24.96 36.40 -33.14
C LYS A 620 24.79 35.03 -33.83
N LEU A 621 23.57 34.68 -34.24
CA LEU A 621 22.96 35.13 -35.50
C LEU A 621 21.50 34.68 -35.64
N THR A 622 20.79 35.44 -36.45
CA THR A 622 19.34 35.67 -36.62
C THR A 622 18.53 34.59 -37.36
N VAL A 623 17.22 34.63 -37.08
CA VAL A 623 16.06 34.03 -37.79
C VAL A 623 15.89 34.53 -39.24
N ARG A 624 15.44 33.64 -40.15
CA ARG A 624 14.58 33.81 -41.38
C ARG A 624 14.65 32.48 -42.18
N ASP A 625 13.68 31.91 -42.90
CA ASP A 625 12.44 32.34 -43.53
C ASP A 625 11.46 31.14 -43.70
N THR A 626 10.19 31.45 -43.96
CA THR A 626 9.06 30.55 -44.21
C THR A 626 8.84 30.18 -45.69
N GLU A 627 8.13 29.05 -45.90
CA GLU A 627 7.13 28.74 -46.96
C GLU A 627 7.47 28.00 -48.30
N LYS A 628 6.85 26.80 -48.45
CA LYS A 628 5.87 26.35 -49.50
C LYS A 628 6.18 25.12 -50.42
N ARG A 629 5.29 24.10 -50.27
CA ARG A 629 4.50 23.27 -51.25
C ARG A 629 5.07 21.97 -51.91
N ASN A 630 4.48 20.81 -51.53
CA ASN A 630 3.59 19.89 -52.30
C ASN A 630 3.94 19.57 -53.79
N ILE A 631 3.99 18.35 -54.39
CA ILE A 631 3.61 16.93 -54.12
C ILE A 631 4.41 16.00 -55.13
N PRO A 632 4.18 14.67 -55.31
CA PRO A 632 5.04 13.54 -54.91
C PRO A 632 5.71 12.74 -56.06
N GLN A 633 6.76 11.96 -55.79
CA GLN A 633 6.89 10.55 -56.24
C GLN A 633 8.21 9.92 -55.77
N THR A 634 8.05 8.86 -54.96
CA THR A 634 8.80 7.59 -54.91
C THR A 634 10.32 7.56 -54.61
N LEU A 635 10.63 6.74 -53.59
CA LEU A 635 11.88 5.99 -53.36
C LEU A 635 13.06 6.66 -52.60
N ASP A 636 12.81 7.51 -51.59
CA ASP A 636 13.94 8.07 -50.80
C ASP A 636 13.71 8.23 -49.28
N GLU A 637 12.83 7.46 -48.66
CA GLU A 637 12.50 7.63 -47.21
C GLU A 637 13.49 6.99 -46.21
N PHE A 638 14.60 6.39 -46.63
CA PHE A 638 15.55 5.75 -45.67
C PHE A 638 16.85 6.52 -45.39
N SER A 639 17.13 7.67 -46.04
CA SER A 639 18.46 8.29 -45.94
C SER A 639 18.66 9.33 -44.82
N HIS A 640 17.64 9.66 -44.03
CA HIS A 640 17.74 10.74 -43.02
C HIS A 640 17.38 10.33 -41.57
N SER A 641 17.17 9.05 -41.28
CA SER A 641 16.87 8.61 -39.92
C SER A 641 18.14 8.47 -39.07
N LYS A 642 18.16 9.10 -37.90
CA LYS A 642 19.31 9.06 -36.97
C LYS A 642 19.53 7.62 -36.51
N LYS A 643 20.70 7.06 -36.82
CA LYS A 643 21.12 5.74 -36.34
C LYS A 643 21.18 5.75 -34.82
N ILE A 644 20.60 4.72 -34.21
CA ILE A 644 20.68 4.48 -32.76
C ILE A 644 21.70 3.37 -32.55
N THR A 645 22.66 3.60 -31.65
CA THR A 645 23.77 2.66 -31.40
C THR A 645 23.93 2.28 -29.94
N SER A 646 23.19 2.91 -29.03
CA SER A 646 23.28 2.60 -27.62
C SER A 646 21.94 2.73 -26.90
N ASP A 647 21.85 2.02 -25.79
CA ASP A 647 20.69 2.01 -24.90
C ASP A 647 20.27 3.42 -24.41
N GLN A 648 21.23 4.25 -24.03
CA GLN A 648 20.95 5.59 -23.51
C GLN A 648 20.30 6.50 -24.57
N GLU A 649 20.56 6.25 -25.86
CA GLU A 649 19.99 7.02 -26.95
C GLU A 649 18.51 6.70 -27.19
N THR A 650 17.95 5.65 -26.59
CA THR A 650 16.56 5.19 -26.81
C THR A 650 15.54 5.81 -25.85
N LEU A 651 15.99 6.39 -24.74
CA LEU A 651 15.10 6.88 -23.68
C LEU A 651 14.22 8.04 -24.20
N GLY A 652 12.91 7.92 -24.00
CA GLY A 652 11.92 8.94 -24.34
C GLY A 652 11.56 8.99 -25.83
N LYS A 653 11.92 7.95 -26.59
CA LYS A 653 11.79 7.89 -28.04
C LYS A 653 11.01 6.67 -28.52
N VAL A 654 10.51 6.81 -29.75
CA VAL A 654 10.06 5.68 -30.57
C VAL A 654 11.21 5.26 -31.47
N ILE A 655 11.56 3.98 -31.44
CA ILE A 655 12.64 3.41 -32.24
C ILE A 655 12.08 2.31 -33.11
N SER A 656 12.73 2.05 -34.25
CA SER A 656 12.39 0.93 -35.13
C SER A 656 13.63 0.31 -35.71
N ARG A 657 13.56 -0.97 -36.09
CA ARG A 657 14.59 -1.67 -36.85
C ARG A 657 14.02 -2.16 -38.16
N SER A 658 14.72 -1.89 -39.25
CA SER A 658 14.36 -2.40 -40.57
C SER A 658 14.73 -3.88 -40.70
N SER A 659 13.82 -4.69 -41.26
CA SER A 659 14.11 -6.10 -41.57
C SER A 659 15.15 -6.27 -42.68
N PHE A 660 15.30 -5.26 -43.56
CA PHE A 660 16.22 -5.28 -44.70
C PHE A 660 17.64 -4.85 -44.35
N VAL A 661 17.79 -3.64 -43.80
CA VAL A 661 19.12 -3.08 -43.48
C VAL A 661 19.62 -3.45 -42.09
N GLN A 662 18.77 -4.11 -41.27
CA GLN A 662 19.11 -4.59 -39.92
C GLN A 662 19.72 -3.50 -39.02
N GLN A 663 19.22 -2.28 -39.15
CA GLN A 663 19.71 -1.12 -38.42
C GLN A 663 18.60 -0.50 -37.57
N TRP A 664 18.94 -0.16 -36.33
CA TRP A 664 18.10 0.60 -35.41
C TRP A 664 18.15 2.10 -35.70
N THR A 665 16.98 2.72 -35.79
CA THR A 665 16.81 4.15 -36.06
C THR A 665 15.72 4.74 -35.19
N GLU A 666 15.79 6.06 -34.95
CA GLU A 666 14.69 6.81 -34.35
C GLU A 666 13.54 6.92 -35.36
N ALA A 667 12.35 6.44 -34.97
CA ALA A 667 11.18 6.47 -35.82
C ALA A 667 10.50 7.86 -35.76
N ASN A 668 10.11 8.41 -36.91
CA ASN A 668 9.58 9.76 -37.00
C ASN A 668 8.12 9.83 -36.52
N PHE A 669 7.92 10.00 -35.21
CA PHE A 669 6.62 10.22 -34.57
C PHE A 669 6.63 11.57 -33.85
N SER A 670 5.61 12.41 -34.07
CA SER A 670 5.54 13.73 -33.42
C SER A 670 5.32 13.65 -31.91
N CYS A 671 4.83 12.52 -31.39
CA CYS A 671 4.50 12.27 -29.98
C CYS A 671 3.66 13.37 -29.31
N GLN A 672 3.03 14.24 -30.10
CA GLN A 672 2.12 15.28 -29.66
C GLN A 672 0.70 14.73 -29.68
N ALA A 673 -0.10 15.11 -28.68
CA ALA A 673 -1.51 14.78 -28.65
C ALA A 673 -2.22 15.39 -29.87
N LYS A 674 -2.83 14.54 -30.69
CA LYS A 674 -3.64 14.98 -31.84
C LYS A 674 -5.06 15.31 -31.39
N SER A 675 -5.76 16.14 -32.16
CA SER A 675 -7.13 16.57 -31.85
C SER A 675 -8.14 15.42 -31.75
N ASN A 676 -7.86 14.29 -32.42
CA ASN A 676 -8.69 13.10 -32.38
C ASN A 676 -8.32 12.11 -31.26
N PHE A 677 -7.37 12.44 -30.37
CA PHE A 677 -7.04 11.57 -29.24
C PHE A 677 -7.95 11.86 -28.05
N VAL A 678 -8.52 10.82 -27.46
CA VAL A 678 -9.29 10.96 -26.22
C VAL A 678 -8.35 10.88 -25.03
N ARG A 679 -8.31 11.95 -24.23
CA ARG A 679 -7.55 11.96 -22.98
C ARG A 679 -8.39 11.37 -21.85
N ALA A 680 -7.91 10.28 -21.25
CA ALA A 680 -8.45 9.68 -20.04
C ALA A 680 -7.39 9.71 -18.92
N ASN A 681 -7.74 9.21 -17.73
CA ASN A 681 -6.79 9.03 -16.64
C ASN A 681 -6.90 7.61 -16.07
N LEU A 682 -5.77 7.05 -15.65
CA LEU A 682 -5.77 5.72 -15.05
C LEU A 682 -6.33 5.75 -13.62
N ASN A 683 -7.23 4.81 -13.29
CA ASN A 683 -8.17 4.94 -12.16
C ASN A 683 -7.52 4.90 -10.77
N ARG A 684 -6.32 4.32 -10.66
CA ARG A 684 -5.56 4.25 -9.40
C ARG A 684 -4.89 5.55 -9.02
N ASP A 685 -4.70 6.43 -9.99
CA ASP A 685 -4.12 7.74 -9.76
C ASP A 685 -4.53 8.64 -10.92
N ARG A 686 -5.50 9.51 -10.62
CA ARG A 686 -6.10 10.46 -11.55
C ARG A 686 -5.09 11.44 -12.16
N ASN A 687 -3.83 11.39 -11.76
CA ASN A 687 -2.72 12.20 -12.28
C ASN A 687 -1.88 11.49 -13.34
N THR A 688 -2.31 10.35 -13.90
CA THR A 688 -1.65 9.75 -15.06
C THR A 688 -2.54 9.77 -16.28
N PRO A 689 -2.34 10.80 -17.13
CA PRO A 689 -3.04 10.91 -18.39
C PRO A 689 -2.65 9.77 -19.33
N ILE A 690 -3.64 9.28 -20.04
CA ILE A 690 -3.46 8.33 -21.14
C ILE A 690 -4.30 8.81 -22.33
N TYR A 691 -3.74 8.74 -23.52
CA TYR A 691 -4.44 9.00 -24.77
C TYR A 691 -4.90 7.68 -25.38
N VAL A 692 -6.19 7.59 -25.67
CA VAL A 692 -6.84 6.37 -26.18
C VAL A 692 -7.70 6.68 -27.40
N TYR A 693 -8.27 5.65 -28.02
CA TYR A 693 -9.25 5.81 -29.10
C TYR A 693 -10.60 6.26 -28.55
N THR A 694 -11.51 6.71 -29.42
CA THR A 694 -12.89 6.92 -28.98
C THR A 694 -13.57 5.59 -28.66
N GLN A 695 -14.68 5.62 -27.91
CA GLN A 695 -15.42 4.40 -27.56
C GLN A 695 -16.05 3.73 -28.80
N GLU A 696 -16.29 4.49 -29.87
CA GLU A 696 -16.76 3.99 -31.16
C GLU A 696 -15.66 3.26 -31.94
N GLU A 697 -14.44 3.79 -31.90
CA GLU A 697 -13.26 3.21 -32.55
C GLU A 697 -12.79 1.94 -31.83
N ASP A 698 -12.77 1.95 -30.49
CA ASP A 698 -12.41 0.81 -29.64
C ASP A 698 -13.27 0.76 -28.37
N LYS A 699 -14.28 -0.11 -28.40
CA LYS A 699 -15.26 -0.26 -27.32
C LYS A 699 -14.71 -0.99 -26.09
N TRP A 700 -13.64 -1.76 -26.27
CA TRP A 700 -13.11 -2.69 -25.28
C TRP A 700 -12.06 -2.01 -24.42
N VAL A 701 -10.83 -1.86 -24.93
CA VAL A 701 -9.69 -1.36 -24.16
C VAL A 701 -9.88 0.12 -23.89
N SER A 702 -9.96 0.93 -24.94
CA SER A 702 -10.15 2.38 -24.85
C SER A 702 -11.47 2.71 -24.16
N GLY A 703 -12.56 2.04 -24.52
CA GLY A 703 -13.86 2.21 -23.85
C GLY A 703 -13.82 1.91 -22.35
N SER A 704 -13.14 0.85 -21.91
CA SER A 704 -12.98 0.55 -20.48
C SER A 704 -12.08 1.56 -19.78
N ILE A 705 -11.00 2.02 -20.43
CA ILE A 705 -10.12 3.06 -19.89
C ILE A 705 -10.86 4.40 -19.74
N ILE A 706 -11.72 4.77 -20.70
CA ILE A 706 -12.54 5.98 -20.60
C ILE A 706 -13.55 5.87 -19.45
N ARG A 707 -14.28 4.75 -19.35
CA ARG A 707 -15.35 4.58 -18.33
C ARG A 707 -14.82 4.36 -16.93
N ASN A 708 -13.77 3.55 -16.82
CA ASN A 708 -13.31 2.98 -15.56
C ASN A 708 -11.82 3.25 -15.30
N GLY A 709 -11.15 4.10 -16.09
CA GLY A 709 -9.71 4.37 -15.95
C GLY A 709 -8.82 3.12 -16.00
N ASN A 710 -9.31 1.99 -16.51
CA ASN A 710 -8.67 0.70 -16.32
C ASN A 710 -9.02 -0.31 -17.42
N TRP A 711 -8.06 -1.14 -17.78
CA TRP A 711 -8.23 -2.39 -18.54
C TRP A 711 -7.35 -3.44 -17.87
N GLU A 712 -7.91 -4.62 -17.57
CA GLU A 712 -7.19 -5.73 -16.93
C GLU A 712 -6.44 -5.35 -15.63
N GLY A 713 -6.99 -4.43 -14.84
CA GLY A 713 -6.27 -3.90 -13.66
C GLY A 713 -5.81 -4.94 -12.65
N ASP A 714 -6.50 -6.07 -12.54
CA ASP A 714 -6.08 -7.19 -11.69
C ASP A 714 -4.80 -7.86 -12.20
N LEU A 715 -4.63 -7.94 -13.52
CA LEU A 715 -3.42 -8.47 -14.16
C LEU A 715 -2.28 -7.44 -14.09
N VAL A 716 -2.59 -6.16 -14.32
CA VAL A 716 -1.65 -5.04 -14.11
C VAL A 716 -1.14 -5.05 -12.66
N GLN A 717 -2.01 -5.30 -11.68
CA GLN A 717 -1.60 -5.45 -10.28
C GLN A 717 -0.72 -6.68 -10.06
N GLN A 718 -1.12 -7.84 -10.57
CA GLN A 718 -0.36 -9.07 -10.41
C GLN A 718 1.07 -8.91 -10.93
N ILE A 719 1.23 -8.35 -12.14
CA ILE A 719 2.55 -8.14 -12.71
C ILE A 719 3.31 -7.00 -12.03
N ALA A 720 2.63 -5.94 -11.56
CA ALA A 720 3.25 -4.88 -10.77
C ALA A 720 3.78 -5.37 -9.43
N VAL A 721 3.11 -6.32 -8.77
CA VAL A 721 3.62 -6.95 -7.54
C VAL A 721 4.96 -7.62 -7.82
N ILE A 722 5.03 -8.46 -8.86
CA ILE A 722 6.29 -9.14 -9.22
C ILE A 722 7.34 -8.12 -9.66
N PHE A 723 6.96 -7.11 -10.47
CA PHE A 723 7.88 -6.04 -10.88
C PHE A 723 8.47 -5.26 -9.72
N ASN A 724 7.72 -5.10 -8.63
CA ASN A 724 8.20 -4.43 -7.43
C ASN A 724 9.11 -5.29 -6.56
N GLU A 725 9.09 -6.62 -6.69
CA GLU A 725 10.05 -7.51 -6.01
C GLU A 725 11.49 -7.27 -6.48
N PHE A 726 11.69 -6.73 -7.70
CA PHE A 726 13.01 -6.52 -8.31
C PHE A 726 13.27 -5.03 -8.55
N PRO A 727 13.99 -4.33 -7.64
CA PRO A 727 14.14 -2.86 -7.68
C PRO A 727 14.71 -2.29 -8.97
N TYR A 728 15.59 -3.04 -9.64
CA TYR A 728 16.27 -2.62 -10.87
C TYR A 728 15.78 -3.36 -12.13
N ALA A 729 14.66 -4.08 -12.04
CA ALA A 729 14.16 -4.82 -13.18
C ALA A 729 13.72 -3.91 -14.34
N THR A 730 13.81 -4.45 -15.55
CA THR A 730 13.23 -3.84 -16.74
C THR A 730 11.94 -4.56 -17.12
N PHE A 731 10.88 -3.80 -17.38
CA PHE A 731 9.61 -4.34 -17.85
C PHE A 731 9.54 -4.30 -19.37
N LEU A 732 9.22 -5.42 -20.00
CA LEU A 732 8.95 -5.53 -21.43
C LEU A 732 7.45 -5.71 -21.62
N ASP A 733 6.82 -4.73 -22.27
CA ASP A 733 5.40 -4.77 -22.60
C ASP A 733 5.26 -5.15 -24.09
N ILE A 734 5.16 -6.45 -24.38
CA ILE A 734 5.06 -6.99 -25.73
C ILE A 734 3.57 -7.05 -26.13
N GLY A 735 3.19 -6.17 -27.06
CA GLY A 735 1.78 -5.90 -27.37
C GLY A 735 1.21 -4.82 -26.43
N ALA A 736 1.87 -3.66 -26.39
CA ALA A 736 1.56 -2.60 -25.44
C ALA A 736 0.21 -1.91 -25.70
N ASN A 737 -0.33 -1.98 -26.92
CA ASN A 737 -1.54 -1.30 -27.34
C ASN A 737 -1.45 0.20 -27.03
N VAL A 738 -2.49 0.82 -26.48
CA VAL A 738 -2.48 2.23 -26.04
C VAL A 738 -1.65 2.49 -24.77
N GLY A 739 -1.05 1.45 -24.17
CA GLY A 739 -0.07 1.57 -23.09
C GLY A 739 -0.59 1.40 -21.67
N MET A 740 -1.69 0.66 -21.46
CA MET A 740 -2.25 0.43 -20.12
C MET A 740 -1.21 -0.15 -19.15
N PHE A 741 -0.52 -1.23 -19.54
CA PHE A 741 0.55 -1.82 -18.75
C PHE A 741 1.78 -0.91 -18.73
N SER A 742 2.30 -0.52 -19.89
CA SER A 742 3.45 0.38 -20.04
C SER A 742 3.45 1.58 -19.09
N LEU A 743 2.37 2.37 -19.09
CA LEU A 743 2.25 3.59 -18.26
C LEU A 743 2.08 3.23 -16.79
N SER A 744 1.30 2.19 -16.48
CA SER A 744 1.08 1.73 -15.11
C SER A 744 2.37 1.23 -14.46
N LEU A 745 3.24 0.56 -15.22
CA LEU A 745 4.50 0.04 -14.72
C LEU A 745 5.60 1.12 -14.71
N ALA A 746 5.59 2.07 -15.65
CA ALA A 746 6.54 3.21 -15.64
C ALA A 746 6.42 4.08 -14.37
N LYS A 747 5.22 4.17 -13.76
CA LYS A 747 5.03 4.85 -12.47
C LYS A 747 5.92 4.35 -11.35
N HIS A 748 6.34 3.09 -11.40
CA HIS A 748 7.10 2.45 -10.33
C HIS A 748 8.57 2.90 -10.26
N GLY A 749 8.95 3.95 -10.99
CA GLY A 749 10.32 4.44 -10.95
C GLY A 749 11.23 3.80 -11.99
N LYS A 750 10.82 2.67 -12.58
CA LYS A 750 11.69 1.72 -13.27
C LYS A 750 11.57 1.77 -14.79
N ARG A 751 12.47 1.04 -15.44
CA ARG A 751 12.60 1.01 -16.89
C ARG A 751 11.48 0.19 -17.54
N VAL A 752 10.89 0.73 -18.61
CA VAL A 752 9.87 0.07 -19.44
C VAL A 752 10.27 0.14 -20.91
N ILE A 753 10.22 -0.99 -21.60
CA ILE A 753 10.37 -1.09 -23.05
C ILE A 753 9.06 -1.64 -23.61
N ALA A 754 8.35 -0.81 -24.37
CA ALA A 754 7.02 -1.12 -24.88
C ALA A 754 7.08 -1.43 -26.38
N PHE A 755 6.51 -2.55 -26.80
CA PHE A 755 6.47 -2.97 -28.20
C PHE A 755 5.03 -2.90 -28.71
N ASP A 756 4.82 -2.15 -29.79
CA ASP A 756 3.58 -2.21 -30.55
C ASP A 756 3.89 -1.94 -32.03
N CYS A 757 3.15 -2.58 -32.92
CA CYS A 757 3.39 -2.53 -34.35
C CYS A 757 2.31 -1.75 -35.12
N LEU A 758 1.23 -1.36 -34.46
CA LEU A 758 0.18 -0.52 -35.04
C LEU A 758 0.50 0.96 -34.81
N LYS A 759 0.64 1.70 -35.91
CA LYS A 759 1.01 3.13 -35.89
C LYS A 759 0.11 3.95 -34.95
N GLY A 760 -1.20 3.70 -34.97
CA GLY A 760 -2.17 4.43 -34.14
C GLY A 760 -2.02 4.18 -32.63
N ASN A 761 -1.56 2.99 -32.24
CA ASN A 761 -1.27 2.65 -30.85
C ASN A 761 0.02 3.34 -30.40
N VAL A 762 1.07 3.25 -31.20
CA VAL A 762 2.37 3.89 -30.93
C VAL A 762 2.26 5.40 -30.83
N GLU A 763 1.47 6.06 -31.68
CA GLU A 763 1.24 7.51 -31.57
C GLU A 763 0.58 7.89 -30.24
N ARG A 764 -0.41 7.12 -29.80
CA ARG A 764 -1.14 7.34 -28.54
C ARG A 764 -0.28 7.02 -27.33
N LEU A 765 0.46 5.92 -27.35
CA LEU A 765 1.40 5.56 -26.31
C LEU A 765 2.51 6.60 -26.19
N CYS A 766 3.05 7.09 -27.31
CA CYS A 766 4.08 8.13 -27.26
C CYS A 766 3.54 9.46 -26.72
N ALA A 767 2.34 9.89 -27.15
CA ALA A 767 1.69 11.07 -26.58
C ALA A 767 1.42 10.91 -25.07
N SER A 768 1.05 9.70 -24.64
CA SER A 768 0.83 9.40 -23.22
C SER A 768 2.12 9.43 -22.42
N MET A 769 3.23 8.89 -22.96
CA MET A 769 4.55 9.00 -22.34
C MET A 769 4.96 10.46 -22.14
N LYS A 770 4.79 11.32 -23.16
CA LYS A 770 5.12 12.76 -23.05
C LYS A 770 4.21 13.52 -22.08
N ALA A 771 2.97 13.08 -21.90
CA ALA A 771 2.01 13.70 -20.97
C ALA A 771 2.27 13.35 -19.49
N ASN A 772 3.20 12.46 -19.20
CA ASN A 772 3.55 12.05 -17.85
C ASN A 772 4.98 12.47 -17.50
N ALA A 773 5.11 13.36 -16.51
CA ALA A 773 6.40 13.94 -16.13
C ALA A 773 7.44 12.86 -15.77
N GLY A 774 8.60 12.90 -16.43
CA GLY A 774 9.71 11.99 -16.19
C GLY A 774 9.53 10.57 -16.73
N PHE A 775 8.48 10.26 -17.50
CA PHE A 775 8.35 8.95 -18.17
C PHE A 775 9.35 8.81 -19.32
N GLU A 776 9.70 9.90 -19.99
CA GLU A 776 10.74 9.93 -21.03
C GLU A 776 12.10 9.42 -20.53
N ASN A 777 12.40 9.58 -19.25
CA ASN A 777 13.68 9.16 -18.68
C ASN A 777 13.78 7.64 -18.45
N ARG A 778 12.70 6.89 -18.67
CA ARG A 778 12.62 5.47 -18.31
C ARG A 778 11.84 4.60 -19.30
N MET A 779 11.18 5.20 -20.28
CA MET A 779 10.40 4.51 -21.29
C MET A 779 11.07 4.57 -22.65
N THR A 780 11.04 3.45 -23.38
CA THR A 780 11.35 3.38 -24.81
C THR A 780 10.22 2.65 -25.51
N ILE A 781 9.78 3.14 -26.67
CA ILE A 781 8.76 2.49 -27.50
C ILE A 781 9.42 1.90 -28.73
N VAL A 782 9.17 0.63 -29.03
CA VAL A 782 9.70 -0.09 -30.19
C VAL A 782 8.55 -0.31 -31.19
N TYR A 783 8.65 0.36 -32.34
CA TYR A 783 7.70 0.27 -33.44
C TYR A 783 8.09 -0.85 -34.42
N ASN A 784 7.88 -2.09 -34.00
CA ASN A 784 8.12 -3.29 -34.79
C ASN A 784 7.14 -4.40 -34.38
N ALA A 785 6.83 -5.31 -35.31
CA ALA A 785 6.24 -6.59 -34.94
C ALA A 785 7.33 -7.53 -34.39
N LEU A 786 6.98 -8.45 -33.50
CA LEU A 786 7.89 -9.51 -33.05
C LEU A 786 7.45 -10.85 -33.63
N SER A 787 8.41 -11.65 -34.11
CA SER A 787 8.18 -12.95 -34.74
C SER A 787 9.45 -13.80 -34.70
N ASN A 788 9.42 -14.98 -35.31
CA ASN A 788 10.59 -15.84 -35.58
C ASN A 788 11.29 -15.51 -36.91
N GLN A 789 10.80 -14.51 -37.65
CA GLN A 789 11.32 -14.11 -38.95
C GLN A 789 11.41 -12.58 -39.06
N ARG A 790 12.46 -12.11 -39.76
CA ARG A 790 12.65 -10.70 -40.10
C ARG A 790 12.10 -10.46 -41.50
N GLU A 791 10.94 -9.82 -41.59
CA GLU A 791 10.27 -9.56 -42.86
C GLU A 791 9.35 -8.34 -42.74
N LYS A 792 8.79 -7.89 -43.87
CA LYS A 792 7.67 -6.94 -43.84
C LYS A 792 6.36 -7.71 -43.77
N VAL A 793 5.57 -7.41 -42.74
CA VAL A 793 4.24 -7.98 -42.53
C VAL A 793 3.16 -6.92 -42.73
N THR A 794 2.00 -7.33 -43.23
CA THR A 794 0.82 -6.46 -43.35
C THR A 794 -0.13 -6.74 -42.19
N LEU A 795 -0.50 -5.69 -41.46
CA LEU A 795 -1.39 -5.78 -40.30
C LEU A 795 -2.86 -5.60 -40.70
N GLY A 796 -3.74 -6.33 -40.02
CA GLY A 796 -5.19 -6.15 -40.01
C GLY A 796 -5.70 -5.93 -38.59
N THR A 797 -6.87 -5.29 -38.46
CA THR A 797 -7.58 -5.08 -37.20
C THR A 797 -9.03 -5.51 -37.33
N TYR A 798 -9.71 -5.81 -36.23
CA TYR A 798 -11.14 -6.07 -36.22
C TYR A 798 -11.93 -4.77 -36.04
N SER A 799 -13.05 -4.60 -36.77
CA SER A 799 -13.92 -3.43 -36.63
C SER A 799 -14.40 -3.27 -35.18
N GLY A 800 -14.09 -2.13 -34.55
CA GLY A 800 -14.44 -1.84 -33.15
C GLY A 800 -13.58 -2.53 -32.09
N ASN A 801 -12.49 -3.20 -32.49
CA ASN A 801 -11.45 -3.75 -31.61
C ASN A 801 -10.07 -3.52 -32.23
N VAL A 802 -9.51 -2.33 -32.01
CA VAL A 802 -8.18 -1.94 -32.53
C VAL A 802 -7.05 -2.70 -31.82
N GLY A 803 -7.30 -3.22 -30.60
CA GLY A 803 -6.36 -4.07 -29.87
C GLY A 803 -6.10 -5.43 -30.51
N GLY A 804 -7.11 -6.01 -31.15
CA GLY A 804 -7.01 -7.32 -31.85
C GLY A 804 -6.30 -7.22 -33.20
N THR A 805 -5.03 -6.81 -33.20
CA THR A 805 -4.21 -6.71 -34.41
C THR A 805 -3.69 -8.09 -34.83
N PHE A 806 -3.83 -8.46 -36.11
CA PHE A 806 -3.36 -9.74 -36.64
C PHE A 806 -2.62 -9.56 -37.97
N VAL A 807 -1.80 -10.54 -38.36
CA VAL A 807 -1.15 -10.53 -39.68
C VAL A 807 -2.14 -10.99 -40.76
N LYS A 808 -2.39 -10.14 -41.76
CA LYS A 808 -3.30 -10.45 -42.86
C LYS A 808 -2.61 -11.38 -43.87
N LYS A 809 -3.23 -12.53 -44.21
CA LYS A 809 -2.80 -13.34 -45.35
C LYS A 809 -2.99 -12.53 -46.63
N ILE A 810 -1.95 -12.40 -47.44
CA ILE A 810 -2.01 -11.72 -48.74
C ILE A 810 -2.89 -12.55 -49.67
N THR A 811 -4.17 -12.19 -49.76
CA THR A 811 -5.08 -12.67 -50.80
C THR A 811 -5.36 -11.50 -51.73
N SER A 812 -4.69 -11.48 -52.88
CA SER A 812 -4.84 -10.55 -54.02
C SER A 812 -4.32 -9.11 -53.89
N ASN A 813 -3.73 -8.63 -55.00
CA ASN A 813 -2.93 -7.40 -55.21
C ASN A 813 -3.70 -6.06 -55.10
N THR A 814 -4.55 -5.87 -54.08
CA THR A 814 -5.28 -4.60 -53.89
C THR A 814 -5.26 -4.10 -52.43
N GLY A 815 -4.23 -4.45 -51.66
CA GLY A 815 -4.11 -4.07 -50.24
C GLY A 815 -3.41 -2.73 -50.03
N ASN A 816 -4.10 -1.79 -49.37
CA ASN A 816 -3.61 -0.49 -48.91
C ASN A 816 -2.20 -0.60 -48.27
N ILE A 817 -1.20 0.11 -48.82
CA ILE A 817 0.22 0.06 -48.40
C ILE A 817 0.43 0.60 -46.98
N ASP A 818 -0.55 1.33 -46.43
CA ASP A 818 -0.45 2.09 -45.17
C ASP A 818 -0.34 1.25 -43.88
N ASN A 819 -0.49 -0.08 -43.93
CA ASN A 819 -0.46 -0.96 -42.75
C ASN A 819 0.65 -2.02 -42.76
N THR A 820 1.77 -1.75 -43.45
CA THR A 820 2.96 -2.64 -43.38
C THR A 820 3.93 -2.22 -42.27
N VAL A 821 4.49 -3.19 -41.55
CA VAL A 821 5.50 -2.98 -40.51
C VAL A 821 6.61 -4.03 -40.64
N ASP A 822 7.82 -3.69 -40.22
CA ASP A 822 8.93 -4.65 -40.13
C ASP A 822 8.76 -5.53 -38.88
N SER A 823 8.83 -6.85 -39.07
CA SER A 823 9.00 -7.81 -37.97
C SER A 823 10.48 -8.00 -37.64
N ILE A 824 10.78 -8.20 -36.36
CA ILE A 824 12.11 -8.49 -35.83
C ILE A 824 12.06 -9.67 -34.87
N LEU A 825 13.22 -10.22 -34.52
CA LEU A 825 13.34 -11.23 -33.48
C LEU A 825 13.42 -10.56 -32.11
N LEU A 826 12.98 -11.23 -31.04
CA LEU A 826 13.24 -10.73 -29.68
C LEU A 826 14.76 -10.67 -29.40
N ASP A 827 15.54 -11.57 -30.01
CA ASP A 827 17.01 -11.57 -29.95
C ASP A 827 17.65 -10.28 -30.50
N ASP A 828 17.00 -9.58 -31.44
CA ASP A 828 17.54 -8.36 -32.07
C ASP A 828 17.71 -7.21 -31.08
N ILE A 829 16.93 -7.21 -30.00
CA ILE A 829 16.93 -6.11 -29.05
C ILE A 829 18.20 -6.08 -28.19
N LEU A 830 18.93 -7.21 -28.12
CA LEU A 830 20.23 -7.32 -27.45
C LEU A 830 21.33 -6.50 -28.13
N GLU A 831 21.11 -6.06 -29.37
CA GLU A 831 22.05 -5.18 -30.09
C GLU A 831 22.10 -3.77 -29.48
N ILE A 832 21.00 -3.34 -28.83
CA ILE A 832 20.85 -1.97 -28.34
C ILE A 832 20.61 -1.88 -26.83
N PHE A 833 19.84 -2.78 -26.24
CA PHE A 833 19.49 -2.72 -24.83
C PHE A 833 20.45 -3.55 -23.99
N LYS A 834 20.85 -3.00 -22.85
CA LYS A 834 21.64 -3.72 -21.84
C LYS A 834 20.73 -4.14 -20.71
N PHE A 835 20.67 -5.44 -20.46
CA PHE A 835 19.90 -6.03 -19.37
C PHE A 835 20.85 -6.46 -18.26
N ASP A 836 21.34 -5.49 -17.48
CA ASP A 836 22.21 -5.76 -16.32
C ASP A 836 21.44 -6.29 -15.10
N ASN A 837 20.10 -6.41 -15.21
CA ASN A 837 19.18 -6.77 -14.14
C ASN A 837 18.09 -7.73 -14.66
N LYS A 838 17.22 -8.19 -13.75
CA LYS A 838 16.08 -9.08 -14.07
C LYS A 838 15.10 -8.43 -15.06
N VAL A 839 14.44 -9.26 -15.86
CA VAL A 839 13.40 -8.82 -16.80
C VAL A 839 12.06 -9.44 -16.44
N ILE A 840 11.00 -8.65 -16.56
CA ILE A 840 9.60 -9.12 -16.48
C ILE A 840 8.91 -8.77 -17.78
N ILE A 841 8.14 -9.72 -18.30
CA ILE A 841 7.50 -9.61 -19.61
C ILE A 841 5.99 -9.69 -19.46
N LYS A 842 5.24 -8.81 -20.12
CA LYS A 842 3.87 -9.08 -20.55
C LYS A 842 3.92 -9.41 -22.04
N MET A 843 3.26 -10.48 -22.47
CA MET A 843 3.23 -10.92 -23.86
C MET A 843 1.80 -11.30 -24.26
N ASP A 844 1.22 -10.49 -25.12
CA ASP A 844 -0.15 -10.64 -25.60
C ASP A 844 -0.19 -9.92 -26.94
N VAL A 845 -0.05 -10.72 -28.00
CA VAL A 845 0.16 -10.31 -29.39
C VAL A 845 -0.71 -11.13 -30.33
N GLU A 846 -1.86 -11.59 -29.83
CA GLU A 846 -2.94 -12.18 -30.62
C GLU A 846 -2.43 -13.36 -31.48
N THR A 847 -2.01 -14.45 -30.82
CA THR A 847 -1.57 -15.77 -31.36
C THR A 847 -0.11 -15.90 -31.82
N PHE A 848 0.67 -14.82 -31.79
CA PHE A 848 2.09 -14.83 -32.19
C PHE A 848 3.06 -15.18 -31.04
N GLU A 849 2.56 -15.47 -29.84
CA GLU A 849 3.35 -15.72 -28.63
C GLU A 849 4.40 -16.81 -28.88
N LEU A 850 4.00 -17.96 -29.44
CA LEU A 850 4.94 -19.05 -29.75
C LEU A 850 6.01 -18.61 -30.76
N LYS A 851 5.65 -17.87 -31.81
CA LYS A 851 6.61 -17.41 -32.82
C LYS A 851 7.62 -16.43 -32.23
N ILE A 852 7.20 -15.58 -31.30
CA ILE A 852 8.14 -14.70 -30.58
C ILE A 852 9.13 -15.54 -29.79
N LEU A 853 8.66 -16.55 -29.06
CA LEU A 853 9.54 -17.43 -28.27
C LEU A 853 10.51 -18.24 -29.15
N GLU A 854 10.08 -18.73 -30.31
CA GLU A 854 10.95 -19.38 -31.30
C GLU A 854 12.09 -18.47 -31.78
N GLY A 855 11.87 -17.15 -31.82
CA GLY A 855 12.88 -16.13 -32.15
C GLY A 855 13.61 -15.52 -30.95
N ALA A 856 13.55 -16.13 -29.76
CA ALA A 856 14.02 -15.54 -28.51
C ALA A 856 15.06 -16.38 -27.73
N ASP A 857 15.59 -17.45 -28.30
CA ASP A 857 16.47 -18.38 -27.56
C ASP A 857 17.73 -17.68 -27.01
N LYS A 858 18.34 -16.76 -27.78
CA LYS A 858 19.51 -15.99 -27.31
C LYS A 858 19.11 -15.01 -26.22
N PHE A 859 17.96 -14.34 -26.35
CA PHE A 859 17.42 -13.44 -25.34
C PHE A 859 17.22 -14.16 -24.01
N PHE A 860 16.50 -15.29 -24.00
CA PHE A 860 16.23 -16.06 -22.77
C PHE A 860 17.46 -16.77 -22.19
N SER A 861 18.52 -16.95 -22.99
CA SER A 861 19.82 -17.46 -22.52
C SER A 861 20.74 -16.37 -21.98
N THR A 862 20.57 -15.12 -22.45
CA THR A 862 21.40 -13.97 -22.06
C THR A 862 20.79 -13.18 -20.91
N VAL A 863 19.47 -13.07 -20.91
CA VAL A 863 18.70 -12.19 -20.02
C VAL A 863 17.96 -13.03 -18.99
N GLU A 864 18.07 -12.63 -17.73
CA GLU A 864 17.38 -13.32 -16.66
C GLU A 864 15.91 -12.88 -16.56
N VAL A 865 15.06 -13.57 -17.31
CA VAL A 865 13.60 -13.37 -17.28
C VAL A 865 13.00 -14.03 -16.04
N GLU A 866 12.40 -13.23 -15.18
CA GLU A 866 11.92 -13.64 -13.86
C GLU A 866 10.44 -14.03 -13.87
N ALA A 867 9.63 -13.33 -14.66
CA ALA A 867 8.23 -13.64 -14.83
C ALA A 867 7.71 -13.21 -16.22
N ILE A 868 6.72 -13.95 -16.70
CA ILE A 868 5.99 -13.65 -17.93
C ILE A 868 4.49 -13.78 -17.65
N LEU A 869 3.73 -12.72 -17.90
CA LEU A 869 2.29 -12.82 -18.05
C LEU A 869 1.98 -12.98 -19.54
N LEU A 870 1.46 -14.14 -19.92
CA LEU A 870 1.29 -14.53 -21.32
C LEU A 870 -0.19 -14.79 -21.64
N GLU A 871 -0.70 -14.21 -22.73
CA GLU A 871 -2.03 -14.56 -23.26
C GLU A 871 -2.01 -16.01 -23.77
N PHE A 872 -2.80 -16.89 -23.14
CA PHE A 872 -2.76 -18.32 -23.39
C PHE A 872 -4.07 -18.87 -23.99
N VAL A 873 -5.09 -18.03 -24.15
CA VAL A 873 -6.45 -18.45 -24.58
C VAL A 873 -6.39 -19.26 -25.87
N SER A 874 -5.71 -18.75 -26.89
CA SER A 874 -5.61 -19.36 -28.22
C SER A 874 -4.70 -20.60 -28.27
N HIS A 875 -3.83 -20.78 -27.27
CA HIS A 875 -2.89 -21.90 -27.19
C HIS A 875 -3.40 -23.06 -26.34
N ARG A 876 -4.48 -22.86 -25.59
CA ARG A 876 -5.07 -23.86 -24.70
C ARG A 876 -5.54 -25.10 -25.47
N GLY A 877 -5.14 -26.28 -25.01
CA GLY A 877 -5.48 -27.56 -25.64
C GLY A 877 -4.80 -27.82 -26.99
N ASN A 878 -3.97 -26.89 -27.48
CA ASN A 878 -3.29 -26.97 -28.76
C ASN A 878 -1.81 -27.33 -28.59
N LYS A 879 -1.20 -27.91 -29.63
CA LYS A 879 0.24 -28.21 -29.67
C LYS A 879 1.08 -26.97 -29.34
N SER A 880 0.68 -25.79 -29.83
CA SER A 880 1.36 -24.54 -29.54
C SER A 880 1.47 -24.24 -28.04
N GLY A 881 0.45 -24.58 -27.24
CA GLY A 881 0.51 -24.40 -25.79
C GLY A 881 1.52 -25.32 -25.13
N THR A 882 1.61 -26.57 -25.60
CA THR A 882 2.65 -27.51 -25.16
C THR A 882 4.05 -27.01 -25.53
N ASP A 883 4.23 -26.51 -26.75
CA ASP A 883 5.52 -25.99 -27.23
C ASP A 883 5.96 -24.75 -26.42
N ILE A 884 5.03 -23.84 -26.09
CA ILE A 884 5.29 -22.69 -25.19
C ILE A 884 5.74 -23.16 -23.81
N ILE A 885 5.03 -24.13 -23.20
CA ILE A 885 5.40 -24.66 -21.88
C ILE A 885 6.80 -25.27 -21.92
N GLN A 886 7.11 -26.08 -22.93
CA GLN A 886 8.43 -26.70 -23.08
C GLN A 886 9.54 -25.66 -23.21
N PHE A 887 9.32 -24.62 -24.03
CA PHE A 887 10.27 -23.53 -24.16
C PHE A 887 10.49 -22.81 -22.82
N LEU A 888 9.43 -22.44 -22.12
CA LEU A 888 9.54 -21.71 -20.85
C LEU A 888 10.16 -22.58 -19.73
N GLU A 889 9.80 -23.87 -19.65
CA GLU A 889 10.40 -24.82 -18.70
C GLU A 889 11.90 -25.01 -18.96
N LYS A 890 12.33 -25.09 -20.23
CA LYS A 890 13.76 -25.11 -20.62
C LYS A 890 14.51 -23.90 -20.03
N HIS A 891 13.85 -22.74 -19.94
CA HIS A 891 14.38 -21.52 -19.34
C HIS A 891 14.00 -21.29 -17.87
N LYS A 892 13.54 -22.35 -17.17
CA LYS A 892 13.20 -22.40 -15.73
C LYS A 892 11.97 -21.57 -15.33
N LEU A 893 11.09 -21.23 -16.27
CA LEU A 893 9.83 -20.52 -16.05
C LEU A 893 8.68 -21.54 -16.04
N PHE A 894 7.92 -21.57 -14.94
CA PHE A 894 6.82 -22.54 -14.76
C PHE A 894 5.48 -21.82 -14.56
N PRO A 895 4.36 -22.38 -15.04
CA PRO A 895 3.06 -21.76 -14.90
C PRO A 895 2.62 -21.72 -13.42
N VAL A 896 2.07 -20.59 -13.00
CA VAL A 896 1.47 -20.37 -11.67
C VAL A 896 -0.01 -20.70 -11.76
N LEU A 897 -0.37 -21.91 -11.33
CA LEU A 897 -1.73 -22.46 -11.43
C LEU A 897 -2.41 -22.58 -10.07
N GLY A 898 -3.74 -22.57 -10.06
CA GLY A 898 -4.52 -22.78 -8.84
C GLY A 898 -4.58 -24.25 -8.40
N PRO A 899 -5.06 -24.54 -7.18
CA PRO A 899 -5.14 -25.90 -6.65
C PRO A 899 -5.95 -26.84 -7.56
N GLY A 900 -5.38 -28.02 -7.85
CA GLY A 900 -6.04 -29.06 -8.64
C GLY A 900 -5.93 -28.89 -10.17
N MET A 901 -5.19 -27.90 -10.68
CA MET A 901 -4.87 -27.79 -12.10
C MET A 901 -3.60 -28.56 -12.45
N ASP A 902 -3.62 -29.25 -13.59
CA ASP A 902 -2.45 -29.96 -14.12
C ASP A 902 -1.63 -29.02 -15.01
N ARG A 903 -0.31 -28.99 -14.80
CA ARG A 903 0.61 -28.13 -15.58
C ARG A 903 0.83 -28.60 -17.01
N TYR A 904 0.50 -29.86 -17.33
CA TYR A 904 0.64 -30.46 -18.64
C TYR A 904 -0.72 -30.64 -19.35
N ASP A 905 -1.83 -30.64 -18.63
CA ASP A 905 -3.16 -30.54 -19.22
C ASP A 905 -3.68 -29.09 -19.21
N THR A 906 -3.31 -28.36 -20.26
CA THR A 906 -3.72 -26.96 -20.44
C THR A 906 -5.24 -26.79 -20.54
N ASN A 907 -6.03 -27.84 -20.83
CA ASN A 907 -7.49 -27.74 -20.83
C ASN A 907 -8.06 -27.44 -19.44
N THR A 908 -7.32 -27.78 -18.38
CA THR A 908 -7.71 -27.49 -17.00
C THR A 908 -7.49 -26.04 -16.60
N TRP A 909 -6.75 -25.26 -17.41
CA TRP A 909 -6.40 -23.89 -17.09
C TRP A 909 -7.60 -22.99 -17.32
N LYS A 910 -8.07 -22.30 -16.28
CA LYS A 910 -9.31 -21.51 -16.36
C LYS A 910 -9.11 -20.05 -16.80
N LYS A 911 -7.90 -19.49 -16.62
CA LYS A 911 -7.58 -18.08 -16.90
C LYS A 911 -7.07 -17.88 -18.33
N GLY A 912 -7.47 -16.77 -18.96
CA GLY A 912 -7.04 -16.44 -20.32
C GLY A 912 -5.55 -16.10 -20.38
N GLU A 913 -5.09 -15.30 -19.44
CA GLU A 913 -3.70 -14.95 -19.24
C GLU A 913 -3.11 -15.81 -18.13
N VAL A 914 -1.90 -16.31 -18.38
CA VAL A 914 -1.21 -17.23 -17.48
C VAL A 914 0.11 -16.60 -17.06
N MET A 915 0.33 -16.55 -15.75
CA MET A 915 1.61 -16.12 -15.19
C MET A 915 2.57 -17.31 -15.18
N PHE A 916 3.74 -17.15 -15.77
CA PHE A 916 4.88 -18.04 -15.65
C PHE A 916 5.94 -17.35 -14.77
N ARG A 917 6.47 -18.07 -13.78
CA ARG A 917 7.47 -17.52 -12.85
C ARG A 917 8.69 -18.40 -12.78
N ARG A 918 9.86 -17.78 -12.64
CA ARG A 918 11.12 -18.48 -12.48
C ARG A 918 11.11 -19.19 -11.14
N LYS A 919 11.49 -20.47 -11.11
CA LYS A 919 11.59 -21.21 -9.85
C LYS A 919 12.87 -20.78 -9.12
N SER A 920 12.74 -20.24 -7.91
CA SER A 920 13.88 -19.99 -7.03
C SER A 920 14.59 -21.31 -6.74
N SER A 921 15.90 -21.37 -7.00
CA SER A 921 16.76 -22.52 -6.72
C SER A 921 16.78 -22.89 -5.24
#